data_AF-A0A0S7WZL5-F1
#
_entry.id   AF-A0A0S7WZL5-F1
#
_cell.length_a   1.000
_cell.length_b   1.000
_cell.length_c   1.000
_cell.angle_alpha   90.00
_cell.angle_beta   90.00
_cell.angle_gamma   90.00
#
_symmetry.space_group_name_H-M   'P 1'
#
loop_
_entity.id
_entity.type
_entity.pdbx_description
1 polymer ?
#
loop_
_entity_poly.entity_id
_entity_poly.type
_entity_poly.pdbx_seq_one_letter_code
_entity_poly.pdbx_strand_id
1 'polypeptide(L)'
;MRRRIAVVWKGGRPTGCMEIRNGVIRRMQVARGKGRTRGKHFSFSSGGAARLEVTVDRAACAPGADAALVTVRTAKNPFSFFLRDVSAKDPIFIGEYGVAVTAATDSRSFEEMRSDLSSRGGRTVLQKIEGEPEESYDTAARHTRDMRCPTWLGLSRDIRIFETGFGGAGEGWHWVKPRFHGHPVTLDETDGKPVRYNFMLGRGAGCVEDVKRHLEEGVLPILHGMLTEADVAYHFTALVTLERRRLTAKTLRGTDCRVANNFSKGIMLTDRDREEIDALLPAALSRDEETVFRLRTEVVNTSNVGRYAWFLNPFPARGNGFAASTTKTTFDGRTGFASFEGDGVFCVSKLNDRPMPQKEVAVLVPPGETATFEFVIPHRPVSTERACALARQDFDVKHAECRRFWKHKLAAAAKIHLPEKRIDEMVHAGLLHLDLVTYGHEPDGPLAATVGVYSPIGSERAPIIQFTDAVGRHDVARRALDYFLERQHDDGQMMNFFGYTIETGGVLWSVGEHWRLTRDDTWVRTIAPSLLKACDYIVNWRRRNKRPDLRGRGYGMVEGKVADPEDPYHSFMLNAYVYAGMHRTAEMLEGIDVKQSRRIAREAASLKRDIRTAFGEMLVKSPVVPLGDGSWVPTCGPWAEATGPLCLHAEKGNWFTHATATARDSLIGPLYLILQEVIDPDEPGADFMMRYHAELMHLRNVAFSQPYYSPHVLLHLARGEVKCFLKAYYNTLASLADRETYTFWEHYTHVSPHKTHEEGWFLMQTRRMLWLEEGDTLRLLTGIPRVWMEDGKRIELSGVASIFGPVTLCVVSKPVKGRIEAKVRLEPGRPPARVDLRLPHPHQEKPVRVTGGAYSPDTETVRIEPFRGAADVVLEF
;
A
#
# COMPACT_ATOMS: atom_id res chain seq x y z
N MET A 1 24.75 3.86 38.64
CA MET A 1 24.77 2.57 39.38
C MET A 1 25.98 1.74 38.94
N ARG A 2 26.53 0.86 39.81
CA ARG A 2 27.54 -0.14 39.42
C ARG A 2 26.84 -1.44 39.04
N ARG A 3 27.17 -2.01 37.88
CA ARG A 3 26.61 -3.28 37.36
C ARG A 3 27.74 -4.24 37.03
N ARG A 4 27.53 -5.52 37.28
CA ARG A 4 28.45 -6.60 36.89
C ARG A 4 27.73 -7.55 35.97
N ILE A 5 28.26 -7.72 34.76
CA ILE A 5 27.70 -8.60 33.73
C ILE A 5 28.74 -9.62 33.28
N ALA A 6 28.30 -10.66 32.58
CA ALA A 6 29.14 -11.61 31.90
C ALA A 6 28.71 -11.76 30.44
N VAL A 7 29.69 -11.77 29.53
CA VAL A 7 29.51 -12.17 28.14
C VAL A 7 30.03 -13.60 28.01
N VAL A 8 29.19 -14.50 27.52
CA VAL A 8 29.42 -15.95 27.45
C VAL A 8 29.33 -16.38 25.99
N TRP A 9 30.41 -16.91 25.44
CA TRP A 9 30.43 -17.49 24.10
C TRP A 9 30.38 -19.02 24.17
N LYS A 10 29.58 -19.63 23.28
CA LYS A 10 29.52 -21.08 23.08
C LYS A 10 30.89 -21.69 22.81
N GLY A 11 31.70 -21.01 22.00
CA GLY A 11 33.05 -21.42 21.62
C GLY A 11 33.73 -20.39 20.72
N GLY A 12 34.87 -20.78 20.15
CA GLY A 12 35.67 -19.94 19.26
C GLY A 12 36.78 -19.16 19.98
N ARG A 13 37.44 -18.26 19.24
CA ARG A 13 38.55 -17.40 19.73
C ARG A 13 38.14 -15.92 19.71
N PRO A 14 37.09 -15.52 20.46
CA PRO A 14 36.58 -14.17 20.38
C PRO A 14 37.68 -13.16 20.74
N THR A 15 37.87 -12.17 19.87
CA THR A 15 38.88 -11.12 20.03
C THR A 15 38.27 -9.81 19.55
N GLY A 16 38.41 -8.75 20.34
CA GLY A 16 37.70 -7.51 20.11
C GLY A 16 37.90 -6.45 21.18
N CYS A 17 36.99 -5.48 21.19
CA CYS A 17 36.88 -4.48 22.24
C CYS A 17 35.44 -4.31 22.71
N MET A 18 35.30 -3.76 23.92
CA MET A 18 34.02 -3.32 24.46
C MET A 18 33.95 -1.81 24.52
N GLU A 19 32.87 -1.27 23.98
CA GLU A 19 32.54 0.15 24.03
C GLU A 19 31.28 0.35 24.86
N ILE A 20 31.13 1.52 25.46
CA ILE A 20 29.94 1.88 26.21
C ILE A 20 29.61 3.34 25.99
N ARG A 21 28.33 3.62 25.78
CA ARG A 21 27.73 4.96 25.85
C ARG A 21 27.05 5.13 27.20
N ASN A 22 27.10 6.34 27.76
CA ASN A 22 26.43 6.70 29.01
C ASN A 22 26.75 5.77 30.20
N GLY A 23 28.02 5.39 30.29
CA GLY A 23 28.59 4.55 31.36
C GLY A 23 30.11 4.42 31.22
N VAL A 24 30.76 3.73 32.16
CA VAL A 24 32.21 3.53 32.17
C VAL A 24 32.57 2.08 32.47
N ILE A 25 33.23 1.40 31.53
CA ILE A 25 33.83 0.09 31.77
C ILE A 25 35.01 0.28 32.73
N ARG A 26 34.90 -0.26 33.94
CA ARG A 26 35.95 -0.19 34.96
C ARG A 26 36.94 -1.33 34.88
N ARG A 27 36.43 -2.54 34.67
CA ARG A 27 37.23 -3.76 34.71
C ARG A 27 36.63 -4.79 33.78
N MET A 28 37.50 -5.47 33.05
CA MET A 28 37.22 -6.68 32.30
C MET A 28 38.13 -7.79 32.83
N GLN A 29 37.59 -8.99 32.99
CA GLN A 29 38.37 -10.15 33.42
C GLN A 29 37.91 -11.42 32.72
N VAL A 30 38.86 -12.26 32.33
CA VAL A 30 38.57 -13.59 31.81
C VAL A 30 38.18 -14.49 32.99
N ALA A 31 36.93 -14.94 33.01
CA ALA A 31 36.41 -15.82 34.05
C ALA A 31 36.42 -17.30 33.63
N ARG A 32 36.38 -17.60 32.31
CA ARG A 32 36.50 -18.95 31.76
C ARG A 32 37.15 -18.91 30.38
N GLY A 33 38.02 -19.88 30.08
CA GLY A 33 38.80 -19.95 28.85
C GLY A 33 40.20 -19.32 28.99
N LYS A 34 41.10 -19.60 28.04
CA LYS A 34 42.44 -18.98 28.01
C LYS A 34 42.38 -17.68 27.20
N GLY A 35 42.74 -16.55 27.81
CA GLY A 35 42.70 -15.24 27.17
C GLY A 35 43.32 -14.14 28.02
N ARG A 36 43.32 -12.91 27.48
CA ARG A 36 43.84 -11.71 28.14
C ARG A 36 42.93 -10.51 27.89
N THR A 37 42.92 -9.58 28.84
CA THR A 37 42.21 -8.30 28.75
C THR A 37 43.21 -7.16 28.94
N ARG A 38 43.11 -6.10 28.12
CA ARG A 38 43.92 -4.87 28.26
C ARG A 38 43.05 -3.66 28.01
N GLY A 39 42.75 -2.90 29.06
CA GLY A 39 41.81 -1.78 28.98
C GLY A 39 40.44 -2.25 28.50
N LYS A 40 40.00 -1.74 27.35
CA LYS A 40 38.74 -2.12 26.69
C LYS A 40 38.86 -3.33 25.76
N HIS A 41 40.07 -3.84 25.51
CA HIS A 41 40.32 -4.94 24.59
C HIS A 41 40.34 -6.29 25.30
N PHE A 42 39.89 -7.32 24.59
CA PHE A 42 39.96 -8.71 25.03
C PHE A 42 40.38 -9.62 23.88
N SER A 43 41.03 -10.73 24.21
CA SER A 43 41.39 -11.76 23.24
C SER A 43 41.45 -13.12 23.91
N PHE A 44 40.79 -14.11 23.32
CA PHE A 44 40.83 -15.50 23.74
C PHE A 44 41.68 -16.33 22.77
N SER A 45 42.54 -17.20 23.29
CA SER A 45 43.46 -18.05 22.51
C SER A 45 42.95 -19.49 22.35
N SER A 46 42.12 -19.98 23.29
CA SER A 46 41.48 -21.29 23.21
C SER A 46 40.19 -21.24 22.38
N GLY A 47 39.90 -22.28 21.59
CA GLY A 47 38.67 -22.39 20.79
C GLY A 47 37.42 -22.89 21.54
N GLY A 48 37.53 -23.18 22.83
CA GLY A 48 36.41 -23.66 23.66
C GLY A 48 35.54 -22.52 24.22
N ALA A 49 34.59 -22.86 25.09
CA ALA A 49 33.71 -21.88 25.73
C ALA A 49 34.50 -20.78 26.44
N ALA A 50 34.05 -19.53 26.29
CA ALA A 50 34.71 -18.34 26.81
C ALA A 50 33.74 -17.51 27.66
N ARG A 51 34.21 -17.00 28.80
CA ARG A 51 33.44 -16.09 29.67
C ARG A 51 34.28 -14.87 30.02
N LEU A 52 33.73 -13.70 29.74
CA LEU A 52 34.30 -12.40 30.06
C LEU A 52 33.37 -11.71 31.06
N GLU A 53 33.86 -11.43 32.27
CA GLU A 53 33.14 -10.63 33.25
C GLU A 53 33.54 -9.15 33.14
N VAL A 54 32.53 -8.28 33.22
CA VAL A 54 32.66 -6.85 32.97
C VAL A 54 31.99 -6.09 34.10
N THR A 55 32.75 -5.18 34.72
CA THR A 55 32.23 -4.24 35.70
C THR A 55 32.03 -2.89 35.04
N VAL A 56 30.81 -2.38 35.10
CA VAL A 56 30.43 -1.08 34.56
C VAL A 56 30.00 -0.16 35.71
N ASP A 57 30.59 1.02 35.78
CA ASP A 57 30.22 2.09 36.70
C ASP A 57 29.53 3.25 35.97
N ARG A 58 28.89 4.13 36.74
CA ARG A 58 28.28 5.38 36.24
C ARG A 58 27.33 5.15 35.05
N ALA A 59 26.74 3.96 34.96
CA ALA A 59 25.80 3.63 33.91
C ALA A 59 24.41 4.22 34.19
N ALA A 60 23.82 4.82 33.17
CA ALA A 60 22.41 5.19 33.12
C ALA A 60 21.56 3.95 32.82
N CYS A 61 20.90 3.36 33.82
CA CYS A 61 20.08 2.15 33.64
C CYS A 61 18.57 2.41 33.76
N ALA A 62 18.14 3.67 33.86
CA ALA A 62 16.72 4.00 33.88
C ALA A 62 16.09 3.78 32.48
N PRO A 63 14.77 3.54 32.41
CA PRO A 63 14.02 3.67 31.18
C PRO A 63 14.16 5.08 30.57
N GLY A 64 14.11 5.18 29.24
CA GLY A 64 14.24 6.44 28.50
C GLY A 64 15.53 6.57 27.69
N ALA A 65 15.69 7.77 27.11
CA ALA A 65 16.82 8.20 26.29
C ALA A 65 18.16 8.12 27.03
N ASP A 66 19.23 7.99 26.26
CA ASP A 66 20.61 7.99 26.76
C ASP A 66 20.90 6.86 27.76
N ALA A 67 20.14 5.76 27.70
CA ALA A 67 20.43 4.57 28.47
C ALA A 67 21.81 3.99 28.10
N ALA A 68 22.47 3.38 29.08
CA ALA A 68 23.78 2.80 28.92
C ALA A 68 23.73 1.65 27.91
N LEU A 69 24.36 1.88 26.76
CA LEU A 69 24.43 0.93 25.64
C LEU A 69 25.85 0.39 25.56
N VAL A 70 25.98 -0.94 25.65
CA VAL A 70 27.27 -1.62 25.56
C VAL A 70 27.39 -2.25 24.19
N THR A 71 28.50 -2.00 23.50
CA THR A 71 28.82 -2.58 22.19
C THR A 71 29.99 -3.55 22.36
N VAL A 72 29.80 -4.79 21.91
CA VAL A 72 30.86 -5.79 21.81
C VAL A 72 31.32 -5.82 20.35
N ARG A 73 32.46 -5.19 20.06
CA ARG A 73 33.03 -5.14 18.71
C ARG A 73 34.02 -6.28 18.54
N THR A 74 33.65 -7.23 17.69
CA THR A 74 34.47 -8.37 17.26
C THR A 74 34.53 -8.41 15.74
N ALA A 75 35.54 -9.09 15.18
CA ALA A 75 35.66 -9.23 13.72
C ALA A 75 34.48 -10.00 13.09
N LYS A 76 33.86 -10.89 13.86
CA LYS A 76 32.64 -11.63 13.49
C LYS A 76 31.59 -11.39 14.56
N ASN A 77 30.34 -11.23 14.13
CA ASN A 77 29.17 -11.15 15.02
C ASN A 77 29.25 -10.05 16.10
N PRO A 78 29.60 -8.80 15.75
CA PRO A 78 29.51 -7.69 16.69
C PRO A 78 28.04 -7.37 17.01
N PHE A 79 27.78 -6.86 18.21
CA PHE A 79 26.41 -6.54 18.66
C PHE A 79 26.42 -5.49 19.78
N SER A 80 25.28 -4.82 19.98
CA SER A 80 25.06 -3.93 21.11
C SER A 80 23.83 -4.33 21.92
N PHE A 81 23.80 -3.97 23.21
CA PHE A 81 22.67 -4.23 24.09
C PHE A 81 22.54 -3.14 25.16
N PHE A 82 21.31 -2.88 25.61
CA PHE A 82 21.10 -2.01 26.76
C PHE A 82 21.52 -2.71 28.05
N LEU A 83 22.33 -2.05 28.87
CA LEU A 83 22.81 -2.61 30.14
C LEU A 83 21.68 -2.80 31.17
N ARG A 84 20.60 -2.02 31.04
CA ARG A 84 19.41 -2.12 31.90
C ARG A 84 18.66 -3.44 31.70
N ASP A 85 18.73 -4.01 30.49
CA ASP A 85 18.00 -5.22 30.10
C ASP A 85 18.75 -6.52 30.46
N VAL A 86 20.01 -6.43 30.91
CA VAL A 86 20.77 -7.62 31.33
C VAL A 86 20.19 -8.21 32.62
N SER A 87 19.77 -9.46 32.54
CA SER A 87 19.18 -10.24 33.63
C SER A 87 19.78 -11.64 33.71
N ALA A 88 19.82 -12.21 34.92
CA ALA A 88 20.10 -13.63 35.10
C ALA A 88 18.90 -14.50 34.72
N LYS A 89 17.68 -14.04 35.01
CA LYS A 89 16.46 -14.80 34.71
C LYS A 89 16.25 -14.91 33.20
N ASP A 90 16.46 -13.81 32.50
CA ASP A 90 16.21 -13.66 31.07
C ASP A 90 17.48 -13.12 30.41
N PRO A 91 18.48 -13.99 30.15
CA PRO A 91 19.73 -13.55 29.57
C PRO A 91 19.49 -13.07 28.13
N ILE A 92 20.28 -12.09 27.69
CA ILE A 92 20.30 -11.66 26.29
C ILE A 92 20.99 -12.76 25.50
N PHE A 93 20.22 -13.64 24.86
CA PHE A 93 20.70 -14.84 24.19
C PHE A 93 20.60 -14.72 22.67
N ILE A 94 21.74 -14.62 21.98
CA ILE A 94 21.81 -14.46 20.52
C ILE A 94 22.33 -15.77 19.92
N GLY A 95 21.40 -16.65 19.56
CA GLY A 95 21.70 -18.03 19.13
C GLY A 95 22.58 -18.08 17.89
N GLU A 96 22.26 -17.27 16.89
CA GLU A 96 22.94 -17.15 15.59
C GLU A 96 24.39 -16.70 15.75
N TYR A 97 24.66 -15.95 16.82
CA TYR A 97 26.01 -15.45 17.14
C TYR A 97 26.77 -16.38 18.09
N GLY A 98 26.09 -17.37 18.69
CA GLY A 98 26.67 -18.26 19.70
C GLY A 98 27.12 -17.51 20.96
N VAL A 99 26.43 -16.43 21.34
CA VAL A 99 26.77 -15.57 22.48
C VAL A 99 25.56 -15.27 23.35
N ALA A 100 25.80 -15.15 24.67
CA ALA A 100 24.81 -14.70 25.63
C ALA A 100 25.40 -13.62 26.55
N VAL A 101 24.56 -12.69 27.03
CA VAL A 101 24.91 -11.71 28.07
C VAL A 101 23.99 -11.89 29.26
N THR A 102 24.57 -12.06 30.44
CA THR A 102 23.85 -12.32 31.68
C THR A 102 24.45 -11.52 32.84
N ALA A 103 23.81 -11.54 34.02
CA ALA A 103 24.40 -11.04 35.25
C ALA A 103 25.67 -11.83 35.60
N ALA A 104 26.70 -11.17 36.14
CA ALA A 104 27.95 -11.87 36.48
C ALA A 104 27.78 -12.99 37.52
N THR A 105 26.71 -12.95 38.32
CA THR A 105 26.35 -13.98 39.30
C THR A 105 25.74 -15.24 38.67
N ASP A 106 25.27 -15.17 37.43
CA ASP A 106 24.74 -16.33 36.72
C ASP A 106 25.89 -17.17 36.15
N SER A 107 26.07 -18.37 36.71
CA SER A 107 27.16 -19.29 36.37
C SER A 107 26.86 -20.21 35.20
N ARG A 108 25.64 -20.18 34.64
CA ARG A 108 25.25 -21.05 33.53
C ARG A 108 26.16 -20.82 32.31
N SER A 109 26.42 -21.91 31.59
CA SER A 109 27.04 -21.92 30.27
C SER A 109 26.04 -21.53 29.18
N PHE A 110 26.55 -21.25 27.98
CA PHE A 110 25.70 -20.97 26.82
C PHE A 110 24.69 -22.10 26.55
N GLU A 111 25.12 -23.37 26.64
CA GLU A 111 24.27 -24.52 26.38
C GLU A 111 23.21 -24.73 27.48
N GLU A 112 23.55 -24.46 28.74
CA GLU A 112 22.57 -24.49 29.84
C GLU A 112 21.53 -23.38 29.69
N MET A 113 21.93 -22.16 29.27
CA MET A 113 20.98 -21.08 28.96
C MET A 113 20.09 -21.44 27.77
N ARG A 114 20.65 -22.03 26.71
CA ARG A 114 19.87 -22.51 25.56
C ARG A 114 18.85 -23.56 25.97
N SER A 115 19.26 -24.52 26.80
CA SER A 115 18.38 -25.58 27.30
C SER A 115 17.28 -25.01 28.20
N ASP A 116 17.61 -24.06 29.09
CA ASP A 116 16.65 -23.35 29.93
C ASP A 116 15.59 -22.62 29.09
N LEU A 117 16.01 -21.80 28.12
CA LEU A 117 15.09 -21.09 27.23
C LEU A 117 14.20 -22.06 26.43
N SER A 118 14.79 -23.11 25.86
CA SER A 118 14.04 -24.14 25.13
C SER A 118 13.03 -24.86 26.00
N SER A 119 13.34 -25.11 27.29
CA SER A 119 12.44 -25.79 28.22
C SER A 119 11.19 -24.98 28.58
N ARG A 120 11.23 -23.65 28.35
CA ARG A 120 10.08 -22.75 28.57
C ARG A 120 9.04 -22.84 27.46
N GLY A 121 9.35 -23.46 26.32
CA GLY A 121 8.41 -23.68 25.22
C GLY A 121 7.96 -22.39 24.50
N GLY A 122 8.70 -21.30 24.62
CA GLY A 122 8.41 -20.05 23.92
C GLY A 122 8.48 -20.20 22.39
N ARG A 123 7.78 -19.32 21.67
CA ARG A 123 7.78 -19.28 20.20
C ARG A 123 7.78 -17.83 19.73
N THR A 124 8.56 -17.53 18.69
CA THR A 124 8.51 -16.23 18.03
C THR A 124 7.16 -15.99 17.36
N VAL A 125 6.81 -14.75 17.06
CA VAL A 125 5.58 -14.43 16.30
C VAL A 125 5.51 -15.20 14.99
N LEU A 126 6.60 -15.27 14.22
CA LEU A 126 6.64 -16.00 12.95
C LEU A 126 6.47 -17.53 13.13
N GLN A 127 7.07 -18.12 14.16
CA GLN A 127 6.87 -19.54 14.50
C GLN A 127 5.42 -19.85 14.94
N LYS A 128 4.75 -18.89 15.61
CA LYS A 128 3.33 -19.03 15.96
C LYS A 128 2.49 -19.08 14.69
N ILE A 129 2.70 -18.15 13.76
CA ILE A 129 1.98 -18.09 12.48
C ILE A 129 2.20 -19.36 11.66
N GLU A 130 3.44 -19.88 11.60
CA GLU A 130 3.72 -21.12 10.88
C GLU A 130 2.97 -22.34 11.48
N GLY A 131 2.70 -22.31 12.78
CA GLY A 131 1.88 -23.32 13.46
C GLY A 131 0.37 -23.14 13.30
N GLU A 132 -0.09 -22.01 12.75
CA GLU A 132 -1.51 -21.74 12.50
C GLU A 132 -1.97 -22.33 11.15
N PRO A 133 -3.30 -22.50 10.94
CA PRO A 133 -3.85 -22.69 9.61
C PRO A 133 -3.53 -21.51 8.67
N GLU A 134 -3.60 -21.74 7.36
CA GLU A 134 -3.54 -20.64 6.39
C GLU A 134 -4.65 -19.61 6.69
N GLU A 135 -4.28 -18.34 6.73
CA GLU A 135 -5.22 -17.25 6.97
C GLU A 135 -6.16 -17.08 5.77
N SER A 136 -7.39 -16.65 6.04
CA SER A 136 -8.39 -16.30 5.02
C SER A 136 -9.00 -14.94 5.31
N TYR A 137 -9.70 -14.37 4.32
CA TYR A 137 -10.42 -13.12 4.53
C TYR A 137 -11.43 -13.23 5.68
N ASP A 138 -12.25 -14.29 5.73
CA ASP A 138 -13.28 -14.46 6.76
C ASP A 138 -12.71 -14.57 8.18
N THR A 139 -11.56 -15.23 8.33
CA THR A 139 -10.86 -15.27 9.62
C THR A 139 -10.23 -13.92 9.95
N ALA A 140 -9.58 -13.25 9.00
CA ALA A 140 -9.04 -11.91 9.22
C ALA A 140 -10.12 -10.90 9.61
N ALA A 141 -11.22 -10.81 8.86
CA ALA A 141 -12.31 -9.87 9.06
C ALA A 141 -13.01 -9.99 10.42
N ARG A 142 -13.03 -11.19 11.02
CA ARG A 142 -13.54 -11.42 12.38
C ARG A 142 -12.62 -10.88 13.49
N HIS A 143 -11.33 -10.71 13.20
CA HIS A 143 -10.32 -10.32 14.19
C HIS A 143 -9.73 -8.93 13.94
N THR A 144 -10.15 -8.24 12.89
CA THR A 144 -9.68 -6.91 12.54
C THR A 144 -10.82 -5.89 12.51
N ARG A 145 -10.43 -4.61 12.51
CA ARG A 145 -11.37 -3.48 12.52
C ARG A 145 -12.19 -3.48 11.23
N ASP A 146 -13.45 -3.08 11.35
CA ASP A 146 -14.30 -2.79 10.21
C ASP A 146 -14.21 -1.29 9.90
N MET A 147 -13.59 -0.96 8.76
CA MET A 147 -13.26 0.41 8.37
C MET A 147 -14.15 0.84 7.21
N ARG A 148 -15.33 1.37 7.53
CA ARG A 148 -16.26 1.87 6.50
C ARG A 148 -15.76 3.18 5.89
N CYS A 149 -15.71 3.26 4.57
CA CYS A 149 -15.24 4.41 3.80
C CYS A 149 -16.39 5.06 3.01
N PRO A 150 -16.45 6.40 2.91
CA PRO A 150 -17.26 7.08 1.90
C PRO A 150 -16.93 6.57 0.50
N THR A 151 -17.93 6.46 -0.36
CA THR A 151 -17.76 6.01 -1.73
C THR A 151 -17.53 7.20 -2.65
N TRP A 152 -16.51 7.12 -3.50
CA TRP A 152 -16.28 8.12 -4.55
C TRP A 152 -16.85 7.61 -5.88
N LEU A 153 -17.63 8.45 -6.56
CA LEU A 153 -18.21 8.18 -7.88
C LEU A 153 -17.84 9.33 -8.84
N GLY A 154 -17.55 9.02 -10.09
CA GLY A 154 -17.06 9.97 -11.09
C GLY A 154 -16.96 9.33 -12.48
N LEU A 155 -16.19 9.92 -13.40
CA LEU A 155 -16.16 9.48 -14.81
C LEU A 155 -14.79 9.05 -15.37
N SER A 156 -13.74 8.90 -14.55
CA SER A 156 -12.32 8.85 -14.97
C SER A 156 -11.91 10.09 -15.79
N ARG A 157 -10.65 10.51 -15.74
CA ARG A 157 -10.13 11.66 -16.52
C ARG A 157 -10.72 13.05 -16.17
N ASP A 158 -11.97 13.14 -15.73
CA ASP A 158 -12.66 14.34 -15.25
C ASP A 158 -12.56 14.45 -13.72
N ILE A 159 -12.04 15.58 -13.23
CA ILE A 159 -11.83 15.82 -11.79
C ILE A 159 -13.13 16.05 -11.01
N ARG A 160 -14.24 16.28 -11.72
CA ARG A 160 -15.55 16.60 -11.14
C ARG A 160 -16.25 15.32 -10.67
N ILE A 161 -15.95 14.91 -9.45
CA ILE A 161 -16.44 13.68 -8.83
C ILE A 161 -17.41 13.99 -7.68
N PHE A 162 -18.01 12.95 -7.12
CA PHE A 162 -18.87 13.01 -5.95
C PHE A 162 -18.39 12.04 -4.90
N GLU A 163 -18.34 12.49 -3.66
CA GLU A 163 -18.16 11.65 -2.49
C GLU A 163 -19.53 11.49 -1.81
N THR A 164 -19.93 10.26 -1.52
CA THR A 164 -21.24 9.94 -0.93
C THR A 164 -21.11 9.00 0.26
N GLY A 165 -21.97 9.19 1.24
CA GLY A 165 -22.05 8.38 2.44
C GLY A 165 -23.50 8.07 2.80
N PHE A 166 -23.72 6.84 3.25
CA PHE A 166 -24.99 6.38 3.79
C PHE A 166 -24.74 5.98 5.25
N GLY A 167 -25.64 6.36 6.16
CA GLY A 167 -25.45 6.29 7.62
C GLY A 167 -24.66 5.08 8.11
N GLY A 168 -23.76 5.30 9.08
CA GLY A 168 -23.14 4.21 9.86
C GLY A 168 -21.69 4.35 10.27
N ALA A 169 -21.28 5.58 10.55
CA ALA A 169 -19.99 5.89 11.17
C ALA A 169 -20.11 7.05 12.18
N GLY A 170 -21.24 7.15 12.88
CA GLY A 170 -21.56 8.28 13.76
C GLY A 170 -22.08 9.54 13.05
N GLU A 171 -22.34 9.48 11.75
CA GLU A 171 -23.01 10.54 10.99
C GLU A 171 -24.52 10.24 10.87
N GLY A 172 -25.38 11.10 11.42
CA GLY A 172 -26.84 10.91 11.44
C GLY A 172 -27.60 11.21 10.14
N TRP A 173 -26.90 11.30 8.99
CA TRP A 173 -27.47 11.69 7.69
C TRP A 173 -26.89 10.87 6.54
N HIS A 174 -27.69 10.61 5.51
CA HIS A 174 -27.15 10.29 4.18
C HIS A 174 -26.74 11.59 3.48
N TRP A 175 -25.71 11.52 2.65
CA TRP A 175 -25.15 12.72 2.06
C TRP A 175 -24.39 12.48 0.77
N VAL A 176 -24.33 13.52 -0.05
CA VAL A 176 -23.49 13.58 -1.25
C VAL A 176 -22.80 14.93 -1.32
N LYS A 177 -21.54 14.92 -1.74
CA LYS A 177 -20.64 16.07 -1.72
C LYS A 177 -19.91 16.14 -3.06
N PRO A 178 -20.19 17.15 -3.90
CA PRO A 178 -19.41 17.36 -5.12
C PRO A 178 -17.98 17.78 -4.77
N ARG A 179 -17.01 17.30 -5.56
CA ARG A 179 -15.57 17.54 -5.35
C ARG A 179 -14.84 17.81 -6.66
N PHE A 180 -13.83 18.68 -6.60
CA PHE A 180 -12.70 18.65 -7.52
C PHE A 180 -11.64 17.74 -6.90
N HIS A 181 -11.90 16.43 -6.96
CA HIS A 181 -11.19 15.33 -6.26
C HIS A 181 -10.67 15.64 -4.83
N GLY A 182 -9.52 16.31 -4.68
CA GLY A 182 -8.91 16.66 -3.40
C GLY A 182 -9.64 17.74 -2.62
N HIS A 183 -10.38 18.63 -3.29
CA HIS A 183 -11.14 19.71 -2.65
C HIS A 183 -12.65 19.54 -2.85
N PRO A 184 -13.46 19.71 -1.78
CA PRO A 184 -14.90 19.93 -1.94
C PRO A 184 -15.18 21.13 -2.84
N VAL A 185 -16.26 21.08 -3.60
CA VAL A 185 -16.71 22.22 -4.40
C VAL A 185 -17.16 23.36 -3.49
N THR A 186 -16.67 24.56 -3.78
CA THR A 186 -17.15 25.82 -3.21
C THR A 186 -18.12 26.50 -4.17
N LEU A 187 -19.14 27.15 -3.63
CA LEU A 187 -20.20 27.82 -4.40
C LEU A 187 -20.37 29.27 -3.95
N ASP A 188 -20.69 30.15 -4.89
CA ASP A 188 -20.95 31.58 -4.59
C ASP A 188 -22.20 31.70 -3.70
N GLU A 189 -23.21 30.86 -3.93
CA GLU A 189 -24.45 30.75 -3.16
C GLU A 189 -24.22 30.31 -1.69
N THR A 190 -23.01 29.88 -1.38
CA THR A 190 -22.60 29.47 -0.03
C THR A 190 -21.52 30.38 0.56
N ASP A 191 -21.38 31.60 0.04
CA ASP A 191 -20.32 32.55 0.39
C ASP A 191 -18.92 31.96 0.20
N GLY A 192 -18.71 31.19 -0.87
CA GLY A 192 -17.45 30.53 -1.19
C GLY A 192 -17.09 29.36 -0.28
N LYS A 193 -18.04 28.80 0.49
CA LYS A 193 -17.80 27.66 1.39
C LYS A 193 -18.04 26.31 0.69
N PRO A 194 -17.42 25.22 1.17
CA PRO A 194 -17.75 23.87 0.72
C PRO A 194 -19.23 23.52 0.86
N VAL A 195 -19.81 22.91 -0.17
CA VAL A 195 -21.20 22.40 -0.13
C VAL A 195 -21.24 20.88 0.08
N ARG A 196 -22.18 20.45 0.93
CA ARG A 196 -22.60 19.05 1.12
C ARG A 196 -24.12 19.03 1.11
N TYR A 197 -24.72 18.07 0.40
CA TYR A 197 -26.17 17.90 0.38
C TYR A 197 -26.54 16.70 1.24
N ASN A 198 -27.31 16.95 2.30
CA ASN A 198 -27.88 15.90 3.13
C ASN A 198 -29.27 15.51 2.58
N PHE A 199 -29.63 14.24 2.73
CA PHE A 199 -30.95 13.72 2.37
C PHE A 199 -31.34 12.59 3.34
N MET A 200 -32.60 12.17 3.30
CA MET A 200 -33.10 11.07 4.13
C MET A 200 -33.86 10.06 3.28
N LEU A 201 -33.55 8.79 3.53
CA LEU A 201 -34.34 7.63 3.14
C LEU A 201 -34.76 6.98 4.46
N GLY A 202 -36.04 6.65 4.64
CA GLY A 202 -36.51 6.10 5.92
C GLY A 202 -36.88 7.18 6.94
N ARG A 203 -37.12 6.75 8.18
CA ARG A 203 -37.59 7.59 9.29
C ARG A 203 -36.47 8.41 9.95
N GLY A 204 -35.22 8.17 9.55
CA GLY A 204 -34.04 8.87 10.06
C GLY A 204 -33.22 8.02 11.03
N ALA A 205 -32.43 8.66 11.89
CA ALA A 205 -31.53 7.97 12.82
C ALA A 205 -32.29 7.16 13.88
N GLY A 206 -32.31 5.83 13.72
CA GLY A 206 -32.91 4.88 14.67
C GLY A 206 -31.91 4.25 15.63
N CYS A 207 -32.40 3.39 16.53
CA CYS A 207 -31.57 2.56 17.42
C CYS A 207 -30.97 1.32 16.73
N VAL A 208 -31.39 1.04 15.50
CA VAL A 208 -30.88 -0.02 14.64
C VAL A 208 -30.42 0.62 13.34
N GLU A 209 -29.25 0.18 12.88
CA GLU A 209 -28.69 0.59 11.61
C GLU A 209 -28.46 -0.64 10.73
N ASP A 210 -29.27 -0.77 9.69
CA ASP A 210 -29.18 -1.85 8.72
C ASP A 210 -29.07 -1.25 7.31
N VAL A 211 -27.87 -0.77 7.00
CA VAL A 211 -27.50 -0.23 5.68
C VAL A 211 -26.39 -1.08 5.10
N LYS A 212 -26.69 -1.77 3.99
CA LYS A 212 -25.72 -2.55 3.22
C LYS A 212 -25.43 -1.89 1.89
N ARG A 213 -24.18 -1.92 1.44
CA ARG A 213 -23.73 -1.38 0.15
C ARG A 213 -23.01 -2.44 -0.66
N HIS A 214 -22.98 -2.26 -1.97
CA HIS A 214 -22.11 -3.00 -2.87
C HIS A 214 -21.93 -2.25 -4.19
N LEU A 215 -20.88 -2.58 -4.93
CA LEU A 215 -20.69 -2.13 -6.30
C LEU A 215 -21.53 -2.97 -7.27
N GLU A 216 -22.02 -2.38 -8.36
CA GLU A 216 -22.74 -3.11 -9.39
C GLU A 216 -21.87 -4.22 -9.99
N GLU A 217 -22.44 -5.42 -10.09
CA GLU A 217 -21.71 -6.65 -10.49
C GLU A 217 -20.48 -6.92 -9.62
N GLY A 218 -20.43 -6.36 -8.40
CA GLY A 218 -19.30 -6.44 -7.48
C GLY A 218 -18.11 -5.55 -7.86
N VAL A 219 -18.12 -4.89 -9.03
CA VAL A 219 -16.89 -4.29 -9.59
C VAL A 219 -17.05 -2.90 -10.18
N LEU A 220 -18.23 -2.54 -10.68
CA LEU A 220 -18.40 -1.28 -11.41
C LEU A 220 -18.63 -0.13 -10.40
N PRO A 221 -18.03 1.07 -10.61
CA PRO A 221 -18.29 2.28 -9.83
C PRO A 221 -19.72 2.85 -10.00
N ILE A 222 -20.71 2.02 -9.66
CA ILE A 222 -22.14 2.26 -9.58
C ILE A 222 -22.53 1.65 -8.24
N LEU A 223 -22.95 2.48 -7.30
CA LEU A 223 -23.19 2.09 -5.92
C LEU A 223 -24.62 1.61 -5.76
N HIS A 224 -24.79 0.38 -5.30
CA HIS A 224 -26.07 -0.15 -4.83
C HIS A 224 -26.09 -0.20 -3.32
N GLY A 225 -27.28 -0.09 -2.74
CA GLY A 225 -27.45 -0.37 -1.33
C GLY A 225 -28.89 -0.63 -0.93
N MET A 226 -29.03 -1.12 0.30
CA MET A 226 -30.31 -1.45 0.91
C MET A 226 -30.30 -0.93 2.33
N LEU A 227 -31.26 -0.06 2.64
CA LEU A 227 -31.60 0.33 4.00
C LEU A 227 -32.89 -0.40 4.40
N THR A 228 -32.87 -1.13 5.52
CA THR A 228 -34.06 -1.81 6.04
C THR A 228 -34.56 -1.13 7.31
N GLU A 229 -35.84 -0.77 7.33
CA GLU A 229 -36.52 -0.24 8.50
C GLU A 229 -37.81 -1.00 8.79
N ALA A 230 -37.76 -1.93 9.75
CA ALA A 230 -38.86 -2.84 10.05
C ALA A 230 -39.36 -3.55 8.76
N ASP A 231 -40.57 -3.25 8.31
CA ASP A 231 -41.21 -3.89 7.16
C ASP A 231 -41.02 -3.14 5.82
N VAL A 232 -40.10 -2.17 5.78
CA VAL A 232 -39.85 -1.34 4.59
C VAL A 232 -38.38 -1.42 4.21
N ALA A 233 -38.11 -1.82 2.97
CA ALA A 233 -36.78 -1.86 2.39
C ALA A 233 -36.61 -0.76 1.33
N TYR A 234 -35.52 0.00 1.43
CA TYR A 234 -35.14 1.07 0.51
C TYR A 234 -33.94 0.60 -0.31
N HIS A 235 -34.18 0.15 -1.54
CA HIS A 235 -33.15 -0.29 -2.48
C HIS A 235 -32.70 0.89 -3.33
N PHE A 236 -31.46 1.36 -3.17
CA PHE A 236 -30.96 2.49 -3.93
C PHE A 236 -29.84 2.13 -4.89
N THR A 237 -29.81 2.83 -6.02
CA THR A 237 -28.73 2.79 -7.01
C THR A 237 -28.25 4.21 -7.26
N ALA A 238 -26.96 4.46 -7.08
CA ALA A 238 -26.30 5.74 -7.27
C ALA A 238 -25.18 5.65 -8.31
N LEU A 239 -25.14 6.62 -9.22
CA LEU A 239 -24.15 6.68 -10.31
C LEU A 239 -23.81 8.11 -10.69
N VAL A 240 -22.70 8.29 -11.41
CA VAL A 240 -22.33 9.55 -12.04
C VAL A 240 -22.38 9.41 -13.55
N THR A 241 -22.92 10.42 -14.24
CA THR A 241 -23.00 10.50 -15.70
C THR A 241 -22.81 11.94 -16.17
N LEU A 242 -22.90 12.18 -17.48
CA LEU A 242 -22.88 13.51 -18.07
C LEU A 242 -24.30 14.12 -18.10
N GLU A 243 -24.37 15.43 -17.82
CA GLU A 243 -25.63 16.17 -17.80
C GLU A 243 -26.34 16.16 -19.14
N ARG A 244 -25.64 16.32 -20.26
CA ARG A 244 -26.26 16.50 -21.58
C ARG A 244 -25.87 15.43 -22.56
N ARG A 245 -24.56 15.24 -22.77
CA ARG A 245 -24.05 14.29 -23.77
C ARG A 245 -24.26 12.85 -23.29
N ARG A 246 -24.31 11.93 -24.26
CA ARG A 246 -24.25 10.48 -23.98
C ARG A 246 -22.87 10.15 -23.42
N LEU A 247 -22.80 9.35 -22.35
CA LEU A 247 -21.50 8.97 -21.77
C LEU A 247 -20.81 7.88 -22.62
N THR A 248 -19.65 8.22 -23.19
CA THR A 248 -18.75 7.33 -23.93
C THR A 248 -17.31 7.80 -23.77
N ALA A 249 -16.32 6.98 -24.12
CA ALA A 249 -14.92 7.41 -24.14
C ALA A 249 -14.65 8.61 -25.07
N LYS A 250 -15.43 8.76 -26.16
CA LYS A 250 -15.26 9.86 -27.13
C LYS A 250 -15.86 11.19 -26.67
N THR A 251 -16.91 11.12 -25.86
CA THR A 251 -17.65 12.30 -25.37
C THR A 251 -17.17 12.76 -24.00
N LEU A 252 -16.45 11.90 -23.27
CA LEU A 252 -15.80 12.25 -22.01
C LEU A 252 -14.69 13.29 -22.27
N ARG A 253 -14.89 14.49 -21.75
CA ARG A 253 -13.87 15.53 -21.71
C ARG A 253 -13.06 15.40 -20.41
N GLY A 254 -11.81 14.95 -20.55
CA GLY A 254 -10.85 14.92 -19.46
C GLY A 254 -10.47 16.32 -18.96
N THR A 255 -9.74 16.36 -17.85
CA THR A 255 -9.19 17.59 -17.26
C THR A 255 -7.68 17.59 -17.40
N ASP A 256 -7.10 18.68 -17.91
CA ASP A 256 -5.64 18.84 -17.98
C ASP A 256 -4.98 18.55 -16.62
N CYS A 257 -3.87 17.81 -16.64
CA CYS A 257 -3.16 17.39 -15.43
C CYS A 257 -2.68 18.55 -14.57
N ARG A 258 -2.28 19.68 -15.18
CA ARG A 258 -1.87 20.88 -14.46
C ARG A 258 -3.05 21.50 -13.71
N VAL A 259 -4.23 21.52 -14.34
CA VAL A 259 -5.46 21.97 -13.66
C VAL A 259 -5.86 20.98 -12.56
N ALA A 260 -5.78 19.67 -12.79
CA ALA A 260 -6.06 18.67 -11.77
C ALA A 260 -5.15 18.80 -10.54
N ASN A 261 -3.87 19.15 -10.76
CA ASN A 261 -2.90 19.42 -9.70
C ASN A 261 -3.30 20.60 -8.81
N ASN A 262 -3.88 21.66 -9.39
CA ASN A 262 -4.37 22.79 -8.62
C ASN A 262 -5.41 22.38 -7.56
N PHE A 263 -6.13 21.28 -7.80
CA PHE A 263 -7.10 20.69 -6.87
C PHE A 263 -6.56 19.49 -6.09
N SER A 264 -5.25 19.38 -5.96
CA SER A 264 -4.61 18.34 -5.16
C SER A 264 -4.06 18.91 -3.86
N LYS A 265 -4.28 18.21 -2.74
CA LYS A 265 -3.61 18.57 -1.48
C LYS A 265 -2.11 18.31 -1.59
N GLY A 266 -1.31 19.17 -0.97
CA GLY A 266 0.14 19.03 -0.80
C GLY A 266 1.00 19.20 -2.06
N ILE A 267 0.38 19.58 -3.19
CA ILE A 267 1.11 19.90 -4.42
C ILE A 267 2.09 21.05 -4.20
N MET A 268 3.29 20.93 -4.79
CA MET A 268 4.22 22.04 -4.93
C MET A 268 4.17 22.57 -6.36
N LEU A 269 3.89 23.87 -6.48
CA LEU A 269 3.78 24.59 -7.74
C LEU A 269 4.85 25.69 -7.77
N THR A 270 5.63 25.70 -8.85
CA THR A 270 6.52 26.81 -9.20
C THR A 270 5.71 28.02 -9.65
N ASP A 271 6.34 29.20 -9.73
CA ASP A 271 5.67 30.41 -10.24
C ASP A 271 5.19 30.19 -11.69
N ARG A 272 6.00 29.52 -12.50
CA ARG A 272 5.63 29.09 -13.86
C ARG A 272 4.41 28.17 -13.86
N ASP A 273 4.36 27.17 -12.97
CA ASP A 273 3.19 26.29 -12.86
C ASP A 273 1.91 27.10 -12.58
N ARG A 274 1.99 28.09 -11.69
CA ARG A 274 0.85 28.94 -11.33
C ARG A 274 0.36 29.75 -12.53
N GLU A 275 1.27 30.38 -13.26
CA GLU A 275 0.93 31.14 -14.47
C GLU A 275 0.26 30.25 -15.54
N GLU A 276 0.80 29.06 -15.78
CA GLU A 276 0.22 28.10 -16.73
C GLU A 276 -1.17 27.62 -16.27
N ILE A 277 -1.33 27.33 -14.97
CA ILE A 277 -2.61 26.92 -14.39
C ILE A 277 -3.64 28.04 -14.49
N ASP A 278 -3.29 29.26 -14.11
CA ASP A 278 -4.19 30.42 -14.12
C ASP A 278 -4.71 30.70 -15.54
N ALA A 279 -3.89 30.49 -16.56
CA ALA A 279 -4.29 30.61 -17.95
C ALA A 279 -5.28 29.51 -18.40
N LEU A 280 -5.14 28.29 -17.88
CA LEU A 280 -5.97 27.13 -18.24
C LEU A 280 -7.27 27.03 -17.44
N LEU A 281 -7.26 27.54 -16.20
CA LEU A 281 -8.32 27.34 -15.23
C LEU A 281 -9.71 27.82 -15.70
N PRO A 282 -9.87 29.01 -16.32
CA PRO A 282 -11.18 29.49 -16.75
C PRO A 282 -11.86 28.55 -17.75
N ALA A 283 -11.12 28.06 -18.75
CA ALA A 283 -11.63 27.16 -19.79
C ALA A 283 -11.85 25.72 -19.29
N ALA A 284 -11.09 25.31 -18.27
CA ALA A 284 -11.24 23.99 -17.66
C ALA A 284 -12.45 23.91 -16.72
N LEU A 285 -12.79 25.00 -16.02
CA LEU A 285 -13.92 25.08 -15.10
C LEU A 285 -15.23 25.55 -15.76
N SER A 286 -15.16 26.40 -16.79
CA SER A 286 -16.33 26.87 -17.53
C SER A 286 -16.70 25.89 -18.63
N ARG A 287 -17.45 24.84 -18.27
CA ARG A 287 -17.87 23.77 -19.19
C ARG A 287 -19.33 23.96 -19.63
N ASP A 288 -19.64 23.43 -20.82
CA ASP A 288 -20.97 23.47 -21.42
C ASP A 288 -21.95 22.44 -20.82
N GLU A 289 -21.45 21.57 -19.95
CA GLU A 289 -22.23 20.58 -19.20
C GLU A 289 -21.52 20.19 -17.89
N GLU A 290 -22.29 19.75 -16.89
CA GLU A 290 -21.78 19.19 -15.65
C GLU A 290 -21.65 17.66 -15.66
N THR A 291 -20.84 17.15 -14.72
CA THR A 291 -21.05 15.77 -14.24
C THR A 291 -22.24 15.79 -13.27
N VAL A 292 -23.05 14.73 -13.29
CA VAL A 292 -24.28 14.66 -12.49
C VAL A 292 -24.32 13.39 -11.66
N PHE A 293 -24.56 13.55 -10.36
CA PHE A 293 -24.88 12.45 -9.45
C PHE A 293 -26.37 12.13 -9.59
N ARG A 294 -26.70 10.86 -9.78
CA ARG A 294 -28.07 10.35 -9.87
C ARG A 294 -28.28 9.29 -8.83
N LEU A 295 -29.39 9.33 -8.12
CA LEU A 295 -29.81 8.31 -7.18
C LEU A 295 -31.27 7.97 -7.42
N ARG A 296 -31.56 6.68 -7.62
CA ARG A 296 -32.93 6.11 -7.59
C ARG A 296 -33.05 5.22 -6.37
N THR A 297 -34.15 5.34 -5.64
CA THR A 297 -34.53 4.46 -4.54
C THR A 297 -35.88 3.83 -4.84
N GLU A 298 -35.90 2.51 -4.95
CA GLU A 298 -37.11 1.69 -5.00
C GLU A 298 -37.44 1.24 -3.57
N VAL A 299 -38.62 1.59 -3.09
CA VAL A 299 -39.09 1.25 -1.75
C VAL A 299 -40.11 0.14 -1.82
N VAL A 300 -39.87 -0.93 -1.07
CA VAL A 300 -40.69 -2.14 -1.06
C VAL A 300 -41.30 -2.33 0.33
N ASN A 301 -42.62 -2.48 0.40
CA ASN A 301 -43.30 -2.93 1.61
C ASN A 301 -43.29 -4.46 1.66
N THR A 302 -42.60 -5.02 2.66
CA THR A 302 -42.43 -6.47 2.84
C THR A 302 -43.47 -7.09 3.78
N SER A 303 -44.36 -6.28 4.36
CA SER A 303 -45.45 -6.77 5.22
C SER A 303 -46.75 -7.06 4.45
N ASN A 304 -47.74 -7.61 5.17
CA ASN A 304 -49.09 -7.87 4.68
C ASN A 304 -50.08 -6.72 4.91
N VAL A 305 -49.61 -5.57 5.40
CA VAL A 305 -50.42 -4.38 5.69
C VAL A 305 -49.73 -3.13 5.14
N GLY A 306 -50.48 -2.04 4.93
CA GLY A 306 -49.89 -0.80 4.41
C GLY A 306 -48.76 -0.26 5.31
N ARG A 307 -47.69 0.24 4.69
CA ARG A 307 -46.57 0.89 5.38
C ARG A 307 -46.28 2.24 4.74
N TYR A 308 -45.95 3.23 5.56
CA TYR A 308 -45.45 4.50 5.03
C TYR A 308 -43.96 4.39 4.71
N ALA A 309 -43.55 5.10 3.67
CA ALA A 309 -42.16 5.35 3.34
C ALA A 309 -41.90 6.85 3.40
N TRP A 310 -40.79 7.26 4.02
CA TRP A 310 -40.40 8.65 4.20
C TRP A 310 -39.19 9.03 3.35
N PHE A 311 -39.22 10.24 2.82
CA PHE A 311 -38.15 10.84 2.03
C PHE A 311 -37.96 12.31 2.41
N LEU A 312 -36.70 12.73 2.51
CA LEU A 312 -36.33 14.13 2.58
C LEU A 312 -35.44 14.46 1.39
N ASN A 313 -35.89 15.41 0.58
CA ASN A 313 -35.16 15.88 -0.59
C ASN A 313 -33.77 16.43 -0.22
N PRO A 314 -32.74 16.25 -1.07
CA PRO A 314 -31.44 16.86 -0.85
C PRO A 314 -31.52 18.36 -0.52
N PHE A 315 -30.76 18.76 0.49
CA PHE A 315 -30.64 20.16 0.91
C PHE A 315 -29.21 20.47 1.37
N PRO A 316 -28.72 21.70 1.18
CA PRO A 316 -27.36 22.07 1.60
C PRO A 316 -27.23 22.07 3.13
N ALA A 317 -26.19 21.40 3.63
CA ALA A 317 -25.87 21.29 5.06
C ALA A 317 -24.55 21.99 5.41
N ARG A 318 -24.41 22.44 6.66
CA ARG A 318 -23.17 23.06 7.18
C ARG A 318 -22.24 22.02 7.80
N GLY A 319 -20.93 22.13 7.53
CA GLY A 319 -19.89 21.38 8.22
C GLY A 319 -20.10 19.85 8.17
N ASN A 320 -20.04 19.19 9.33
CA ASN A 320 -20.23 17.74 9.46
C ASN A 320 -21.71 17.30 9.45
N GLY A 321 -22.64 18.17 9.02
CA GLY A 321 -24.00 17.77 8.64
C GLY A 321 -25.08 17.81 9.72
N PHE A 322 -24.78 18.17 10.98
CA PHE A 322 -25.82 18.25 12.03
C PHE A 322 -26.72 19.49 11.96
N ALA A 323 -26.22 20.61 11.43
CA ALA A 323 -26.97 21.86 11.33
C ALA A 323 -27.33 22.16 9.87
N ALA A 324 -28.59 22.53 9.63
CA ALA A 324 -29.03 23.08 8.35
C ALA A 324 -28.14 24.27 7.97
N SER A 325 -27.83 24.43 6.68
CA SER A 325 -27.13 25.63 6.22
C SER A 325 -27.98 26.87 6.50
N THR A 326 -27.33 27.99 6.78
CA THR A 326 -27.98 29.31 6.79
C THR A 326 -28.32 29.79 5.38
N THR A 327 -27.85 29.09 4.35
CA THR A 327 -28.15 29.38 2.95
C THR A 327 -29.63 29.20 2.69
N LYS A 328 -30.28 30.27 2.22
CA LYS A 328 -31.69 30.23 1.84
C LYS A 328 -31.85 29.41 0.57
N THR A 329 -32.80 28.49 0.60
CA THR A 329 -33.14 27.62 -0.53
C THR A 329 -34.64 27.54 -0.67
N THR A 330 -35.09 27.27 -1.89
CA THR A 330 -36.50 27.05 -2.22
C THR A 330 -36.69 25.67 -2.81
N PHE A 331 -37.92 25.17 -2.72
CA PHE A 331 -38.33 23.92 -3.35
C PHE A 331 -39.66 24.14 -4.08
N ASP A 332 -39.71 23.90 -5.38
CA ASP A 332 -40.91 24.03 -6.20
C ASP A 332 -41.53 22.65 -6.47
N GLY A 333 -42.66 22.36 -5.83
CA GLY A 333 -43.39 21.11 -5.99
C GLY A 333 -43.97 20.86 -7.38
N ARG A 334 -44.07 21.89 -8.24
CA ARG A 334 -44.58 21.74 -9.61
C ARG A 334 -43.52 21.18 -10.55
N THR A 335 -42.25 21.45 -10.27
CA THR A 335 -41.10 21.05 -11.08
C THR A 335 -40.24 19.99 -10.40
N GLY A 336 -40.30 19.89 -9.07
CA GLY A 336 -39.45 19.05 -8.24
C GLY A 336 -38.05 19.65 -8.05
N PHE A 337 -37.89 20.95 -8.30
CA PHE A 337 -36.59 21.62 -8.27
C PHE A 337 -36.29 22.18 -6.89
N ALA A 338 -35.07 21.95 -6.43
CA ALA A 338 -34.50 22.64 -5.29
C ALA A 338 -33.43 23.64 -5.78
N SER A 339 -33.56 24.90 -5.35
CA SER A 339 -32.76 26.00 -5.88
C SER A 339 -32.22 26.90 -4.77
N PHE A 340 -31.04 27.46 -5.01
CA PHE A 340 -30.58 28.64 -4.28
C PHE A 340 -31.41 29.87 -4.68
N GLU A 341 -31.37 30.94 -3.87
CA GLU A 341 -31.96 32.22 -4.28
C GLU A 341 -31.22 32.75 -5.53
N GLY A 342 -31.93 32.99 -6.64
CA GLY A 342 -31.35 33.57 -7.87
C GLY A 342 -31.11 32.63 -9.08
N ASP A 343 -31.97 31.63 -9.30
CA ASP A 343 -31.97 30.71 -10.49
C ASP A 343 -30.89 29.62 -10.53
N GLY A 344 -30.22 29.34 -9.41
CA GLY A 344 -29.28 28.22 -9.27
C GLY A 344 -29.95 26.92 -8.81
N VAL A 345 -30.41 26.07 -9.74
CA VAL A 345 -31.00 24.76 -9.43
C VAL A 345 -29.90 23.77 -9.07
N PHE A 346 -29.91 23.26 -7.83
CA PHE A 346 -28.91 22.31 -7.35
C PHE A 346 -29.44 20.87 -7.25
N CYS A 347 -30.76 20.67 -7.34
CA CYS A 347 -31.34 19.33 -7.31
C CYS A 347 -32.65 19.26 -8.12
N VAL A 348 -32.84 18.15 -8.83
CA VAL A 348 -34.08 17.80 -9.52
C VAL A 348 -34.58 16.47 -9.00
N SER A 349 -35.81 16.43 -8.46
CA SER A 349 -36.33 15.26 -7.76
C SER A 349 -37.72 14.82 -8.22
N LYS A 350 -37.92 13.51 -8.23
CA LYS A 350 -39.17 12.86 -8.62
C LYS A 350 -39.63 11.86 -7.56
N LEU A 351 -40.94 11.72 -7.45
CA LEU A 351 -41.61 10.65 -6.73
C LEU A 351 -42.59 9.97 -7.68
N ASN A 352 -42.44 8.67 -7.90
CA ASN A 352 -43.24 7.87 -8.84
C ASN A 352 -43.32 8.53 -10.23
N ASP A 353 -42.15 8.86 -10.79
CA ASP A 353 -41.96 9.51 -12.10
C ASP A 353 -42.58 10.90 -12.28
N ARG A 354 -43.09 11.50 -11.20
CA ARG A 354 -43.66 12.85 -11.20
C ARG A 354 -42.78 13.79 -10.36
N PRO A 355 -42.79 15.11 -10.63
CA PRO A 355 -42.18 16.09 -9.74
C PRO A 355 -42.50 15.81 -8.28
N MET A 356 -41.48 15.75 -7.42
CA MET A 356 -41.69 15.57 -5.98
C MET A 356 -42.47 16.79 -5.44
N PRO A 357 -43.61 16.60 -4.74
CA PRO A 357 -44.57 17.68 -4.51
C PRO A 357 -44.15 18.68 -3.43
N GLN A 358 -43.23 18.31 -2.55
CA GLN A 358 -42.67 19.16 -1.51
C GLN A 358 -41.37 18.54 -0.99
N LYS A 359 -40.60 19.29 -0.19
CA LYS A 359 -39.28 18.88 0.31
C LYS A 359 -39.31 17.59 1.15
N GLU A 360 -40.36 17.39 1.93
CA GLU A 360 -40.54 16.27 2.87
C GLU A 360 -41.79 15.49 2.50
N VAL A 361 -41.67 14.21 2.18
CA VAL A 361 -42.81 13.41 1.75
C VAL A 361 -42.86 12.08 2.50
N ALA A 362 -44.07 11.72 2.92
CA ALA A 362 -44.42 10.36 3.28
C ALA A 362 -45.41 9.81 2.26
N VAL A 363 -45.20 8.57 1.80
CA VAL A 363 -46.10 7.88 0.86
C VAL A 363 -46.53 6.55 1.47
N LEU A 364 -47.82 6.24 1.38
CA LEU A 364 -48.31 4.91 1.73
C LEU A 364 -47.94 3.94 0.62
N VAL A 365 -47.26 2.86 0.99
CA VAL A 365 -46.89 1.75 0.12
C VAL A 365 -47.75 0.54 0.52
N PRO A 366 -48.75 0.15 -0.30
CA PRO A 366 -49.54 -1.06 -0.05
C PRO A 366 -48.68 -2.33 -0.04
N PRO A 367 -49.18 -3.44 0.54
CA PRO A 367 -48.48 -4.73 0.51
C PRO A 367 -48.10 -5.15 -0.91
N GLY A 368 -46.82 -5.46 -1.14
CA GLY A 368 -46.33 -5.89 -2.45
C GLY A 368 -46.23 -4.79 -3.52
N GLU A 369 -46.62 -3.55 -3.22
CA GLU A 369 -46.41 -2.41 -4.11
C GLU A 369 -45.06 -1.72 -3.83
N THR A 370 -44.64 -0.88 -4.77
CA THR A 370 -43.39 -0.12 -4.70
C THR A 370 -43.61 1.37 -4.91
N ALA A 371 -42.83 2.19 -4.22
CA ALA A 371 -42.70 3.62 -4.51
C ALA A 371 -41.27 3.94 -4.94
N THR A 372 -41.11 4.85 -5.89
CA THR A 372 -39.80 5.22 -6.44
C THR A 372 -39.49 6.68 -6.14
N PHE A 373 -38.37 6.92 -5.47
CA PHE A 373 -37.83 8.26 -5.23
C PHE A 373 -36.53 8.43 -6.02
N GLU A 374 -36.46 9.47 -6.85
CA GLU A 374 -35.27 9.79 -7.65
C GLU A 374 -34.82 11.21 -7.40
N PHE A 375 -33.51 11.43 -7.37
CA PHE A 375 -32.95 12.77 -7.46
C PHE A 375 -31.68 12.83 -8.30
N VAL A 376 -31.43 14.02 -8.86
CA VAL A 376 -30.23 14.36 -9.62
C VAL A 376 -29.60 15.61 -9.03
N ILE A 377 -28.29 15.58 -8.82
CA ILE A 377 -27.49 16.74 -8.36
C ILE A 377 -26.37 16.98 -9.37
N PRO A 378 -26.39 18.10 -10.12
CA PRO A 378 -25.25 18.52 -10.92
C PRO A 378 -24.08 18.94 -10.04
N HIS A 379 -22.85 18.82 -10.56
CA HIS A 379 -21.62 19.12 -9.82
C HIS A 379 -21.59 20.55 -9.28
N ARG A 380 -22.12 21.49 -10.07
CA ARG A 380 -22.44 22.87 -9.68
C ARG A 380 -23.90 23.18 -10.08
N PRO A 381 -24.56 24.15 -9.42
CA PRO A 381 -25.92 24.55 -9.78
C PRO A 381 -26.05 24.92 -11.26
N VAL A 382 -27.21 24.58 -11.85
CA VAL A 382 -27.51 24.84 -13.26
C VAL A 382 -28.75 25.74 -13.39
N SER A 383 -28.93 26.37 -14.55
CA SER A 383 -30.11 27.18 -14.82
C SER A 383 -31.39 26.34 -14.86
N THR A 384 -32.55 27.00 -14.69
CA THR A 384 -33.86 26.34 -14.81
C THR A 384 -34.06 25.61 -16.15
N GLU A 385 -33.53 26.14 -17.26
CA GLU A 385 -33.60 25.48 -18.58
C GLU A 385 -32.85 24.13 -18.59
N ARG A 386 -31.63 24.12 -18.06
CA ARG A 386 -30.80 22.91 -17.95
C ARG A 386 -31.42 21.90 -16.98
N ALA A 387 -32.00 22.38 -15.87
CA ALA A 387 -32.75 21.54 -14.93
C ALA A 387 -33.99 20.90 -15.58
N CYS A 388 -34.72 21.64 -16.41
CA CYS A 388 -35.83 21.10 -17.21
C CYS A 388 -35.37 19.98 -18.15
N ALA A 389 -34.20 20.13 -18.78
CA ALA A 389 -33.62 19.09 -19.62
C ALA A 389 -33.23 17.85 -18.80
N LEU A 390 -32.62 18.03 -17.62
CA LEU A 390 -32.28 16.94 -16.70
C LEU A 390 -33.52 16.17 -16.21
N ALA A 391 -34.61 16.87 -15.90
CA ALA A 391 -35.86 16.27 -15.43
C ALA A 391 -36.49 15.32 -16.46
N ARG A 392 -36.25 15.54 -17.76
CA ARG A 392 -36.77 14.71 -18.85
C ARG A 392 -35.92 13.47 -19.13
N GLN A 393 -34.76 13.34 -18.49
CA GLN A 393 -33.89 12.18 -18.71
C GLN A 393 -34.39 10.96 -17.96
N ASP A 394 -34.22 9.82 -18.61
CA ASP A 394 -34.56 8.49 -18.10
C ASP A 394 -33.39 7.92 -17.29
N PHE A 395 -33.68 7.36 -16.12
CA PHE A 395 -32.65 6.79 -15.23
C PHE A 395 -32.02 5.54 -15.84
N ASP A 396 -32.82 4.62 -16.37
CA ASP A 396 -32.35 3.33 -16.90
C ASP A 396 -31.45 3.51 -18.12
N VAL A 397 -31.75 4.48 -18.99
CA VAL A 397 -30.88 4.85 -20.11
C VAL A 397 -29.52 5.34 -19.61
N LYS A 398 -29.50 6.24 -18.62
CA LYS A 398 -28.25 6.78 -18.06
C LYS A 398 -27.46 5.74 -17.26
N HIS A 399 -28.16 4.84 -16.58
CA HIS A 399 -27.59 3.68 -15.90
C HIS A 399 -26.91 2.72 -16.89
N ALA A 400 -27.59 2.34 -17.96
CA ALA A 400 -27.03 1.50 -19.01
C ALA A 400 -25.84 2.15 -19.74
N GLU A 401 -25.84 3.47 -19.91
CA GLU A 401 -24.69 4.24 -20.41
C GLU A 401 -23.48 4.14 -19.47
N CYS A 402 -23.67 4.40 -18.18
CA CYS A 402 -22.62 4.32 -17.16
C CYS A 402 -22.03 2.92 -17.06
N ARG A 403 -22.89 1.89 -16.99
CA ARG A 403 -22.49 0.48 -16.95
C ARG A 403 -21.62 0.11 -18.16
N ARG A 404 -22.04 0.48 -19.37
CA ARG A 404 -21.27 0.21 -20.59
C ARG A 404 -19.93 0.94 -20.60
N PHE A 405 -19.88 2.18 -20.12
CA PHE A 405 -18.65 2.95 -20.03
C PHE A 405 -17.61 2.26 -19.13
N TRP A 406 -18.00 1.86 -17.92
CA TRP A 406 -17.09 1.18 -16.99
C TRP A 406 -16.69 -0.21 -17.45
N LYS A 407 -17.61 -0.98 -18.04
CA LYS A 407 -17.27 -2.27 -18.67
C LYS A 407 -16.25 -2.13 -19.78
N HIS A 408 -16.35 -1.08 -20.59
CA HIS A 408 -15.36 -0.82 -21.65
C HIS A 408 -13.98 -0.51 -21.06
N LYS A 409 -13.92 0.30 -19.99
CA LYS A 409 -12.67 0.58 -19.27
C LYS A 409 -12.04 -0.68 -18.68
N LEU A 410 -12.84 -1.57 -18.10
CA LEU A 410 -12.36 -2.83 -17.52
C LEU A 410 -11.87 -3.80 -18.61
N ALA A 411 -12.61 -3.93 -19.72
CA ALA A 411 -12.29 -4.84 -20.81
C ALA A 411 -11.00 -4.50 -21.57
N ALA A 412 -10.45 -3.30 -21.38
CA ALA A 412 -9.17 -2.88 -21.96
C ALA A 412 -7.95 -3.42 -21.22
N ALA A 413 -8.13 -4.06 -20.06
CA ALA A 413 -7.05 -4.70 -19.30
C ALA A 413 -7.01 -6.22 -19.50
N ALA A 414 -5.91 -6.83 -19.07
CA ALA A 414 -5.77 -8.29 -18.99
C ALA A 414 -6.90 -8.92 -18.17
N LYS A 415 -7.28 -10.14 -18.51
CA LYS A 415 -8.35 -10.86 -17.80
C LYS A 415 -7.76 -11.72 -16.70
N ILE A 416 -8.33 -11.60 -15.51
CA ILE A 416 -7.96 -12.38 -14.32
C ILE A 416 -9.26 -13.02 -13.81
N HIS A 417 -9.22 -14.30 -13.46
CA HIS A 417 -10.31 -14.98 -12.78
C HIS A 417 -9.75 -15.77 -11.60
N LEU A 418 -10.28 -15.51 -10.40
CA LEU A 418 -9.86 -16.10 -9.14
C LEU A 418 -11.02 -16.86 -8.47
N PRO A 419 -10.74 -17.96 -7.75
CA PRO A 419 -11.77 -18.81 -7.14
C PRO A 419 -12.37 -18.22 -5.86
N GLU A 420 -11.74 -17.19 -5.28
CA GLU A 420 -12.27 -16.40 -4.17
C GLU A 420 -12.89 -15.12 -4.72
N LYS A 421 -14.23 -15.14 -4.79
CA LYS A 421 -15.05 -14.06 -5.34
C LYS A 421 -14.64 -12.67 -4.85
N ARG A 422 -14.32 -12.54 -3.56
CA ARG A 422 -13.93 -11.26 -2.97
C ARG A 422 -12.64 -10.70 -3.59
N ILE A 423 -11.58 -11.51 -3.67
CA ILE A 423 -10.30 -11.06 -4.22
C ILE A 423 -10.44 -10.82 -5.73
N ASP A 424 -11.21 -11.67 -6.42
CA ASP A 424 -11.56 -11.46 -7.83
C ASP A 424 -12.23 -10.09 -8.04
N GLU A 425 -13.30 -9.80 -7.31
CA GLU A 425 -14.01 -8.52 -7.41
C GLU A 425 -13.12 -7.33 -7.05
N MET A 426 -12.31 -7.44 -5.98
CA MET A 426 -11.42 -6.36 -5.55
C MET A 426 -10.30 -6.06 -6.56
N VAL A 427 -9.80 -7.05 -7.31
CA VAL A 427 -8.84 -6.80 -8.38
C VAL A 427 -9.47 -5.96 -9.50
N HIS A 428 -10.69 -6.30 -9.90
CA HIS A 428 -11.39 -5.60 -10.97
C HIS A 428 -11.91 -4.22 -10.53
N ALA A 429 -12.53 -4.13 -9.36
CA ALA A 429 -12.98 -2.87 -8.76
C ALA A 429 -11.82 -1.92 -8.55
N GLY A 430 -10.71 -2.43 -7.99
CA GLY A 430 -9.52 -1.63 -7.71
C GLY A 430 -8.93 -1.01 -8.96
N LEU A 431 -8.85 -1.74 -10.08
CA LEU A 431 -8.41 -1.15 -11.35
C LEU A 431 -9.29 0.03 -11.79
N LEU A 432 -10.61 -0.05 -11.59
CA LEU A 432 -11.53 1.04 -11.91
C LEU A 432 -11.43 2.20 -10.91
N HIS A 433 -11.17 1.92 -9.63
CA HIS A 433 -10.89 2.96 -8.62
C HIS A 433 -9.60 3.72 -8.90
N LEU A 434 -8.55 3.04 -9.38
CA LEU A 434 -7.31 3.67 -9.84
C LEU A 434 -7.57 4.58 -11.06
N ASP A 435 -8.33 4.10 -12.06
CA ASP A 435 -8.66 4.88 -13.27
C ASP A 435 -9.58 6.07 -12.96
N LEU A 436 -10.51 5.91 -12.01
CA LEU A 436 -11.45 6.95 -11.55
C LEU A 436 -10.73 8.24 -11.16
N VAL A 437 -9.60 8.12 -10.45
CA VAL A 437 -8.82 9.26 -9.94
C VAL A 437 -7.53 9.51 -10.74
N THR A 438 -7.48 9.03 -11.97
CA THR A 438 -6.40 9.35 -12.92
C THR A 438 -6.91 10.36 -13.95
N TYR A 439 -6.38 11.58 -13.89
CA TYR A 439 -6.85 12.74 -14.65
C TYR A 439 -5.93 13.08 -15.82
N GLY A 440 -6.48 13.70 -16.86
CA GLY A 440 -5.76 14.09 -18.07
C GLY A 440 -6.68 14.07 -19.28
N HIS A 441 -6.18 14.49 -20.44
CA HIS A 441 -6.96 14.41 -21.69
C HIS A 441 -6.94 12.98 -22.27
N GLU A 442 -7.78 12.71 -23.25
CA GLU A 442 -7.73 11.49 -24.07
C GLU A 442 -7.72 11.91 -25.54
N PRO A 443 -7.09 11.13 -26.45
CA PRO A 443 -6.37 9.89 -26.18
C PRO A 443 -4.90 10.10 -25.75
N ASP A 444 -4.39 11.34 -25.81
CA ASP A 444 -2.96 11.65 -25.65
C ASP A 444 -2.66 12.58 -24.47
N GLY A 445 -1.36 12.80 -24.23
CA GLY A 445 -0.82 13.69 -23.19
C GLY A 445 -0.67 13.03 -21.82
N PRO A 446 0.05 13.68 -20.88
CA PRO A 446 0.30 13.12 -19.56
C PRO A 446 -0.97 12.80 -18.77
N LEU A 447 -0.87 11.89 -17.81
CA LEU A 447 -1.94 11.54 -16.87
C LEU A 447 -1.50 11.76 -15.42
N ALA A 448 -2.24 12.56 -14.67
CA ALA A 448 -2.10 12.71 -13.23
C ALA A 448 -2.88 11.60 -12.53
N ALA A 449 -2.26 10.44 -12.31
CA ALA A 449 -2.78 9.46 -11.36
C ALA A 449 -2.77 10.11 -9.97
N THR A 450 -3.90 10.31 -9.28
CA THR A 450 -4.00 10.97 -7.95
C THR A 450 -4.28 9.97 -6.80
N VAL A 451 -3.90 10.25 -5.54
CA VAL A 451 -3.73 9.26 -4.43
C VAL A 451 -4.83 9.58 -3.43
N GLY A 452 -6.07 9.33 -3.84
CA GLY A 452 -7.22 9.97 -3.21
C GLY A 452 -7.13 11.48 -3.37
N VAL A 453 -7.01 12.21 -2.25
CA VAL A 453 -7.06 13.68 -2.24
C VAL A 453 -5.74 14.39 -2.56
N TYR A 454 -4.62 13.66 -2.66
CA TYR A 454 -3.29 14.25 -2.83
C TYR A 454 -2.78 14.16 -4.28
N SER A 455 -1.81 15.02 -4.59
CA SER A 455 -1.19 15.13 -5.92
C SER A 455 -0.39 13.88 -6.28
N PRO A 456 0.10 13.75 -7.53
CA PRO A 456 0.99 12.64 -7.85
C PRO A 456 2.32 12.66 -7.08
N ILE A 457 2.53 11.67 -6.19
CA ILE A 457 3.74 11.50 -5.36
C ILE A 457 4.58 10.35 -5.91
N GLY A 458 5.81 10.60 -6.35
CA GLY A 458 6.63 9.62 -7.06
C GLY A 458 6.81 8.27 -6.36
N SER A 459 6.96 8.25 -5.02
CA SER A 459 7.04 7.01 -4.24
C SER A 459 5.71 6.30 -4.07
N GLU A 460 4.61 7.04 -3.88
CA GLU A 460 3.28 6.46 -3.65
C GLU A 460 2.56 6.06 -4.94
N ARG A 461 2.95 6.63 -6.09
CA ARG A 461 2.40 6.25 -7.40
C ARG A 461 2.90 4.96 -7.96
N ALA A 462 4.10 4.55 -7.56
CA ALA A 462 4.72 3.37 -8.10
C ALA A 462 3.77 2.16 -8.15
N PRO A 463 3.06 1.76 -7.08
CA PRO A 463 2.13 0.63 -7.16
C PRO A 463 0.93 0.85 -8.09
N ILE A 464 0.40 2.07 -8.18
CA ILE A 464 -0.74 2.42 -9.06
C ILE A 464 -0.34 2.26 -10.53
N ILE A 465 0.78 2.88 -10.91
CA ILE A 465 1.30 2.86 -12.28
C ILE A 465 1.74 1.45 -12.65
N GLN A 466 2.54 0.79 -11.79
CA GLN A 466 3.07 -0.55 -12.07
C GLN A 466 1.97 -1.61 -12.15
N PHE A 467 0.90 -1.52 -11.34
CA PHE A 467 -0.20 -2.47 -11.49
C PHE A 467 -0.99 -2.24 -12.78
N THR A 468 -1.28 -0.98 -13.12
CA THR A 468 -1.91 -0.59 -14.39
C THR A 468 -1.12 -1.16 -15.57
N ASP A 469 0.20 -1.06 -15.50
CA ASP A 469 1.14 -1.60 -16.48
C ASP A 469 1.13 -3.14 -16.52
N ALA A 470 1.13 -3.79 -15.35
CA ALA A 470 1.12 -5.25 -15.20
C ALA A 470 -0.15 -5.90 -15.75
N VAL A 471 -1.25 -5.15 -15.89
CA VAL A 471 -2.50 -5.62 -16.54
C VAL A 471 -2.63 -5.15 -17.99
N GLY A 472 -1.53 -4.78 -18.64
CA GLY A 472 -1.48 -4.50 -20.08
C GLY A 472 -1.92 -3.09 -20.48
N ARG A 473 -2.17 -2.19 -19.54
CA ARG A 473 -2.53 -0.78 -19.83
C ARG A 473 -1.26 0.08 -19.98
N HIS A 474 -0.34 -0.39 -20.81
CA HIS A 474 1.01 0.17 -20.99
C HIS A 474 0.99 1.66 -21.36
N ASP A 475 0.10 2.09 -22.25
CA ASP A 475 -0.01 3.50 -22.63
C ASP A 475 -0.45 4.40 -21.46
N VAL A 476 -1.41 3.95 -20.65
CA VAL A 476 -1.86 4.69 -19.45
C VAL A 476 -0.71 4.81 -18.45
N ALA A 477 0.05 3.73 -18.25
CA ALA A 477 1.22 3.72 -17.37
C ALA A 477 2.32 4.68 -17.88
N ARG A 478 2.66 4.61 -19.17
CA ARG A 478 3.63 5.51 -19.83
C ARG A 478 3.23 6.97 -19.65
N ARG A 479 1.97 7.33 -19.96
CA ARG A 479 1.46 8.71 -19.84
C ARG A 479 1.44 9.20 -18.39
N ALA A 480 1.24 8.30 -17.43
CA ALA A 480 1.36 8.63 -16.01
C ALA A 480 2.80 8.85 -15.54
N LEU A 481 3.79 8.24 -16.22
CA LEU A 481 5.21 8.49 -15.99
C LEU A 481 5.67 9.79 -16.68
N ASP A 482 5.18 10.05 -17.90
CA ASP A 482 5.43 11.29 -18.64
C ASP A 482 5.06 12.54 -17.81
N TYR A 483 4.00 12.45 -16.98
CA TYR A 483 3.63 13.49 -16.02
C TYR A 483 4.79 13.95 -15.13
N PHE A 484 5.62 13.01 -14.62
CA PHE A 484 6.74 13.36 -13.75
C PHE A 484 7.91 13.93 -14.54
N LEU A 485 8.16 13.38 -15.74
CA LEU A 485 9.25 13.79 -16.62
C LEU A 485 9.06 15.21 -17.15
N GLU A 486 7.83 15.60 -17.48
CA GLU A 486 7.50 16.97 -17.92
C GLU A 486 7.60 18.01 -16.80
N ARG A 487 7.49 17.57 -15.54
CA ARG A 487 7.60 18.42 -14.34
C ARG A 487 8.99 18.37 -13.70
N GLN A 488 9.98 17.80 -14.38
CA GLN A 488 11.35 17.77 -13.90
C GLN A 488 11.92 19.18 -13.78
N HIS A 489 12.57 19.47 -12.65
CA HIS A 489 13.21 20.75 -12.40
C HIS A 489 14.46 20.97 -13.27
N ASP A 490 14.93 22.21 -13.30
CA ASP A 490 16.11 22.62 -14.07
C ASP A 490 17.40 21.94 -13.62
N ASP A 491 17.49 21.48 -12.37
CA ASP A 491 18.64 20.75 -11.84
C ASP A 491 18.55 19.22 -12.05
N GLY A 492 17.40 18.72 -12.52
CA GLY A 492 17.12 17.29 -12.72
C GLY A 492 16.27 16.64 -11.63
N GLN A 493 15.93 17.35 -10.55
CA GLN A 493 15.06 16.83 -9.50
C GLN A 493 13.62 16.63 -10.00
N MET A 494 12.95 15.59 -9.52
CA MET A 494 11.49 15.44 -9.61
C MET A 494 10.93 15.43 -8.20
N MET A 495 10.12 16.44 -7.86
CA MET A 495 9.56 16.60 -6.52
C MET A 495 8.23 17.37 -6.59
N ASN A 496 7.13 16.68 -6.36
CA ASN A 496 5.78 17.22 -6.53
C ASN A 496 5.05 17.45 -5.20
N PHE A 497 5.50 16.84 -4.10
CA PHE A 497 4.72 16.81 -2.86
C PHE A 497 5.56 17.14 -1.63
N PHE A 498 5.13 18.13 -0.84
CA PHE A 498 5.65 18.51 0.49
C PHE A 498 7.17 18.35 0.74
N GLY A 499 8.01 18.63 -0.27
CA GLY A 499 9.47 18.52 -0.15
C GLY A 499 10.01 17.08 -0.13
N TYR A 500 9.27 16.10 -0.68
CA TYR A 500 9.64 14.69 -0.62
C TYR A 500 10.81 14.40 -1.57
N THR A 501 12.02 14.40 -1.03
CA THR A 501 13.26 14.20 -1.80
C THR A 501 13.41 12.78 -2.33
N ILE A 502 12.57 11.84 -1.87
CA ILE A 502 12.51 10.45 -2.32
C ILE A 502 11.99 10.26 -3.76
N GLU A 503 11.24 11.23 -4.26
CA GLU A 503 10.48 11.08 -5.51
C GLU A 503 11.36 10.80 -6.73
N THR A 504 12.48 11.50 -6.92
CA THR A 504 13.36 11.28 -8.08
C THR A 504 13.78 9.82 -8.24
N GLY A 505 14.17 9.15 -7.14
CA GLY A 505 14.51 7.72 -7.17
C GLY A 505 13.31 6.83 -7.46
N GLY A 506 12.16 7.12 -6.84
CA GLY A 506 10.91 6.37 -7.04
C GLY A 506 10.36 6.44 -8.47
N VAL A 507 10.45 7.62 -9.10
CA VAL A 507 10.05 7.82 -10.50
C VAL A 507 10.97 7.07 -11.45
N LEU A 508 12.30 7.23 -11.31
CA LEU A 508 13.26 6.52 -12.15
C LEU A 508 13.12 5.00 -12.05
N TRP A 509 12.85 4.49 -10.84
CA TRP A 509 12.55 3.08 -10.63
C TRP A 509 11.30 2.65 -11.42
N SER A 510 10.20 3.40 -11.32
CA SER A 510 8.95 3.06 -12.02
C SER A 510 9.06 3.17 -13.55
N VAL A 511 9.80 4.16 -14.07
CA VAL A 511 10.15 4.24 -15.50
C VAL A 511 10.91 3.01 -15.95
N GLY A 512 11.86 2.58 -15.12
CA GLY A 512 12.62 1.35 -15.30
C GLY A 512 11.76 0.09 -15.37
N GLU A 513 10.86 -0.08 -14.40
CA GLU A 513 9.95 -1.23 -14.39
C GLU A 513 9.01 -1.22 -15.61
N HIS A 514 8.54 -0.06 -16.05
CA HIS A 514 7.78 0.06 -17.29
C HIS A 514 8.57 -0.43 -18.51
N TRP A 515 9.79 0.06 -18.69
CA TRP A 515 10.65 -0.42 -19.78
C TRP A 515 10.96 -1.91 -19.66
N ARG A 516 11.10 -2.47 -18.46
CA ARG A 516 11.34 -3.91 -18.30
C ARG A 516 10.17 -4.75 -18.82
N LEU A 517 8.94 -4.26 -18.69
CA LEU A 517 7.71 -4.88 -19.20
C LEU A 517 7.51 -4.65 -20.70
N THR A 518 7.70 -3.42 -21.20
CA THR A 518 7.36 -3.04 -22.58
C THR A 518 8.50 -3.16 -23.57
N ARG A 519 9.75 -3.02 -23.09
CA ARG A 519 10.97 -2.91 -23.92
C ARG A 519 10.88 -1.81 -24.98
N ASP A 520 10.16 -0.73 -24.67
CA ASP A 520 10.01 0.41 -25.56
C ASP A 520 11.26 1.30 -25.57
N ASP A 521 12.30 0.85 -26.29
CA ASP A 521 13.53 1.59 -26.50
C ASP A 521 13.29 2.91 -27.26
N THR A 522 12.21 3.00 -28.05
CA THR A 522 11.85 4.23 -28.77
C THR A 522 11.45 5.32 -27.78
N TRP A 523 10.54 5.02 -26.86
CA TRP A 523 10.17 5.94 -25.79
C TRP A 523 11.37 6.30 -24.92
N VAL A 524 12.19 5.33 -24.51
CA VAL A 524 13.39 5.61 -23.70
C VAL A 524 14.34 6.59 -24.41
N ARG A 525 14.53 6.48 -25.73
CA ARG A 525 15.35 7.46 -26.49
C ARG A 525 14.80 8.88 -26.39
N THR A 526 13.48 9.05 -26.33
CA THR A 526 12.85 10.39 -26.20
C THR A 526 13.08 11.00 -24.82
N ILE A 527 13.06 10.18 -23.77
CA ILE A 527 13.19 10.64 -22.38
C ILE A 527 14.62 10.57 -21.82
N ALA A 528 15.57 10.01 -22.58
CA ALA A 528 16.97 9.85 -22.18
C ALA A 528 17.61 11.15 -21.64
N PRO A 529 17.37 12.35 -22.21
CA PRO A 529 17.89 13.60 -21.62
C PRO A 529 17.42 13.82 -20.17
N SER A 530 16.13 13.61 -19.89
CA SER A 530 15.57 13.75 -18.54
C SER A 530 16.12 12.70 -17.58
N LEU A 531 16.31 11.46 -18.03
CA LEU A 531 16.91 10.37 -17.24
C LEU A 531 18.36 10.70 -16.83
N LEU A 532 19.17 11.16 -17.79
CA LEU A 532 20.57 11.53 -17.54
C LEU A 532 20.66 12.71 -16.56
N LYS A 533 19.80 13.71 -16.73
CA LYS A 533 19.72 14.88 -15.86
C LYS A 533 19.37 14.50 -14.42
N ALA A 534 18.38 13.63 -14.22
CA ALA A 534 18.02 13.11 -12.91
C ALA A 534 19.16 12.30 -12.25
N CYS A 535 19.87 11.48 -13.04
CA CYS A 535 21.03 10.76 -12.55
C CYS A 535 22.18 11.70 -12.15
N ASP A 536 22.43 12.75 -12.92
CA ASP A 536 23.48 13.73 -12.62
C ASP A 536 23.14 14.55 -11.36
N TYR A 537 21.86 14.91 -11.17
CA TYR A 537 21.36 15.48 -9.92
C TYR A 537 21.71 14.59 -8.71
N ILE A 538 21.37 13.30 -8.79
CA ILE A 538 21.66 12.33 -7.72
C ILE A 538 23.17 12.20 -7.49
N VAL A 539 23.97 12.09 -8.56
CA VAL A 539 25.44 11.95 -8.46
C VAL A 539 26.04 13.18 -7.77
N ASN A 540 25.58 14.37 -8.12
CA ASN A 540 26.00 15.62 -7.50
C ASN A 540 25.60 15.66 -6.01
N TRP A 541 24.38 15.21 -5.68
CA TRP A 541 23.95 15.08 -4.29
C TRP A 541 24.87 14.14 -3.51
N ARG A 542 25.09 12.93 -4.00
CA ARG A 542 25.98 11.96 -3.37
C ARG A 542 27.39 12.51 -3.16
N ARG A 543 27.92 13.31 -4.09
CA ARG A 543 29.24 13.93 -3.96
C ARG A 543 29.34 14.83 -2.73
N ARG A 544 28.28 15.55 -2.38
CA ARG A 544 28.21 16.39 -1.16
C ARG A 544 28.35 15.57 0.13
N ASN A 545 27.97 14.29 0.10
CA ASN A 545 28.01 13.37 1.24
C ASN A 545 29.19 12.39 1.23
N LYS A 546 30.10 12.49 0.25
CA LYS A 546 31.36 11.73 0.24
C LYS A 546 32.40 12.38 1.17
N ARG A 547 32.03 12.55 2.45
CA ARG A 547 32.86 13.20 3.48
C ARG A 547 33.34 12.20 4.55
N PRO A 548 34.59 12.32 5.06
CA PRO A 548 35.12 11.36 6.03
C PRO A 548 34.27 11.18 7.31
N ASP A 549 33.59 12.23 7.79
CA ASP A 549 32.72 12.22 8.98
C ASP A 549 31.47 11.33 8.84
N LEU A 550 31.06 11.05 7.59
CA LEU A 550 29.89 10.23 7.30
C LEU A 550 30.23 8.75 7.10
N ARG A 551 31.49 8.33 7.21
CA ARG A 551 31.87 6.91 7.07
C ARG A 551 31.13 6.03 8.09
N GLY A 552 30.39 5.04 7.59
CA GLY A 552 29.52 4.17 8.41
C GLY A 552 28.25 4.87 8.94
N ARG A 553 28.01 6.14 8.59
CA ARG A 553 26.90 6.97 9.06
C ARG A 553 26.17 7.73 7.94
N GLY A 554 26.31 7.28 6.69
CA GLY A 554 25.69 7.94 5.52
C GLY A 554 26.64 8.34 4.40
N TYR A 555 27.92 7.93 4.42
CA TYR A 555 28.89 8.30 3.39
C TYR A 555 28.35 7.99 1.98
N GLY A 556 28.29 9.00 1.12
CA GLY A 556 27.84 8.85 -0.26
C GLY A 556 26.36 8.46 -0.43
N MET A 557 25.60 8.36 0.66
CA MET A 557 24.14 8.29 0.64
C MET A 557 23.59 9.71 0.45
N VAL A 558 22.32 9.85 0.09
CA VAL A 558 21.61 11.15 0.08
C VAL A 558 20.79 11.30 1.35
N GLU A 559 20.72 12.52 1.87
CA GLU A 559 19.93 12.97 3.02
C GLU A 559 18.67 13.67 2.55
N GLY A 560 17.56 13.50 3.26
CA GLY A 560 16.34 14.25 2.96
C GLY A 560 15.05 13.60 3.44
N LYS A 561 13.94 14.26 3.12
CA LYS A 561 12.60 13.92 3.59
C LYS A 561 11.97 12.82 2.74
N VAL A 562 11.44 11.78 3.39
CA VAL A 562 10.82 10.61 2.73
C VAL A 562 9.30 10.53 2.87
N ALA A 563 8.75 11.18 3.88
CA ALA A 563 7.35 11.16 4.27
C ALA A 563 7.04 12.43 5.09
N ASP A 564 5.86 12.53 5.70
CA ASP A 564 5.36 13.74 6.36
C ASP A 564 6.34 14.35 7.39
N PRO A 565 7.04 13.56 8.24
CA PRO A 565 7.94 14.13 9.22
C PRO A 565 9.18 14.80 8.59
N GLU A 566 9.60 15.93 9.17
CA GLU A 566 10.84 16.63 8.80
C GLU A 566 12.08 15.91 9.33
N ASP A 567 12.40 14.78 8.71
CA ASP A 567 13.51 13.89 9.07
C ASP A 567 14.61 13.96 8.00
N PRO A 568 15.52 14.97 8.02
CA PRO A 568 16.52 15.20 6.96
C PRO A 568 17.74 14.27 7.08
N TYR A 569 17.51 12.98 7.26
CA TYR A 569 18.55 11.98 7.51
C TYR A 569 18.87 11.16 6.27
N HIS A 570 19.98 10.40 6.32
CA HIS A 570 20.32 9.40 5.31
C HIS A 570 19.46 8.13 5.50
N SER A 571 18.15 8.26 5.24
CA SER A 571 17.17 7.17 5.34
C SER A 571 17.53 6.00 4.42
N PHE A 572 17.36 4.78 4.93
CA PHE A 572 17.54 3.58 4.14
C PHE A 572 16.49 3.47 3.03
N MET A 573 15.24 3.84 3.29
CA MET A 573 14.18 3.88 2.27
C MET A 573 14.54 4.85 1.14
N LEU A 574 14.95 6.08 1.46
CA LEU A 574 15.37 7.08 0.48
C LEU A 574 16.45 6.53 -0.46
N ASN A 575 17.50 5.98 0.13
CA ASN A 575 18.67 5.52 -0.61
C ASN A 575 18.42 4.20 -1.35
N ALA A 576 17.48 3.37 -0.89
CA ALA A 576 16.99 2.20 -1.59
C ALA A 576 16.36 2.59 -2.94
N TYR A 577 15.44 3.57 -2.94
CA TYR A 577 14.83 4.07 -4.17
C TYR A 577 15.84 4.75 -5.11
N VAL A 578 16.77 5.54 -4.55
CA VAL A 578 17.84 6.17 -5.34
C VAL A 578 18.70 5.13 -6.05
N TYR A 579 19.09 4.06 -5.33
CA TYR A 579 19.82 2.95 -5.93
C TYR A 579 19.02 2.29 -7.05
N ALA A 580 17.77 1.88 -6.79
CA ALA A 580 16.95 1.19 -7.77
C ALA A 580 16.71 2.05 -9.02
N GLY A 581 16.39 3.33 -8.86
CA GLY A 581 16.21 4.25 -9.98
C GLY A 581 17.45 4.42 -10.84
N MET A 582 18.64 4.58 -10.22
CA MET A 582 19.91 4.63 -10.97
C MET A 582 20.22 3.30 -11.65
N HIS A 583 19.97 2.17 -10.96
CA HIS A 583 20.22 0.85 -11.51
C HIS A 583 19.37 0.59 -12.76
N ARG A 584 18.07 0.86 -12.69
CA ARG A 584 17.18 0.74 -13.84
C ARG A 584 17.51 1.70 -14.97
N THR A 585 17.92 2.93 -14.65
CA THR A 585 18.37 3.87 -15.69
C THR A 585 19.59 3.34 -16.44
N ALA A 586 20.53 2.68 -15.74
CA ALA A 586 21.65 2.04 -16.40
C ALA A 586 21.24 0.87 -17.30
N GLU A 587 20.27 0.05 -16.88
CA GLU A 587 19.71 -1.04 -17.70
C GLU A 587 19.06 -0.51 -18.99
N MET A 588 18.18 0.50 -18.86
CA MET A 588 17.49 1.11 -20.00
C MET A 588 18.46 1.66 -21.05
N LEU A 589 19.60 2.21 -20.62
CA LEU A 589 20.57 2.83 -21.51
C LEU A 589 21.57 1.84 -22.13
N GLU A 590 21.56 0.55 -21.76
CA GLU A 590 22.56 -0.42 -22.22
C GLU A 590 22.59 -0.55 -23.76
N GLY A 591 21.43 -0.54 -24.42
CA GLY A 591 21.30 -0.57 -25.88
C GLY A 591 21.19 0.80 -26.56
N ILE A 592 21.25 1.90 -25.79
CA ILE A 592 20.98 3.26 -26.27
C ILE A 592 22.24 4.14 -26.17
N ASP A 593 22.85 4.22 -24.99
CA ASP A 593 24.11 4.92 -24.72
C ASP A 593 24.95 4.10 -23.72
N VAL A 594 25.75 3.19 -24.27
CA VAL A 594 26.63 2.28 -23.51
C VAL A 594 27.57 3.03 -22.57
N LYS A 595 28.03 4.23 -22.95
CA LYS A 595 28.98 5.02 -22.15
C LYS A 595 28.29 5.56 -20.90
N GLN A 596 27.10 6.13 -21.05
CA GLN A 596 26.31 6.64 -19.93
C GLN A 596 25.78 5.49 -19.06
N SER A 597 25.28 4.42 -19.66
CA SER A 597 24.88 3.19 -18.95
C SER A 597 25.99 2.70 -18.01
N ARG A 598 27.22 2.49 -18.52
CA ARG A 598 28.37 2.06 -17.71
C ARG A 598 28.80 3.08 -16.65
N ARG A 599 28.60 4.38 -16.89
CA ARG A 599 28.88 5.42 -15.88
C ARG A 599 27.88 5.32 -14.72
N ILE A 600 26.58 5.29 -15.03
CA ILE A 600 25.51 5.25 -14.04
C ILE A 600 25.54 3.93 -13.27
N ALA A 601 25.78 2.79 -13.95
CA ALA A 601 25.93 1.48 -13.31
C ALA A 601 27.04 1.48 -12.26
N ARG A 602 28.19 2.12 -12.53
CA ARG A 602 29.30 2.24 -11.57
C ARG A 602 28.92 3.09 -10.36
N GLU A 603 28.17 4.17 -10.55
CA GLU A 603 27.69 5.00 -9.44
C GLU A 603 26.62 4.29 -8.61
N ALA A 604 25.67 3.58 -9.23
CA ALA A 604 24.67 2.77 -8.55
C ALA A 604 25.33 1.65 -7.72
N ALA A 605 26.29 0.92 -8.30
CA ALA A 605 27.05 -0.11 -7.59
C ALA A 605 27.87 0.46 -6.43
N SER A 606 28.40 1.69 -6.59
CA SER A 606 29.08 2.41 -5.51
C SER A 606 28.13 2.79 -4.38
N LEU A 607 26.96 3.34 -4.70
CA LEU A 607 25.91 3.65 -3.73
C LEU A 607 25.45 2.39 -2.97
N LYS A 608 25.22 1.26 -3.66
CA LYS A 608 24.86 -0.01 -3.02
C LYS A 608 25.88 -0.43 -1.97
N ARG A 609 27.19 -0.33 -2.27
CA ARG A 609 28.26 -0.64 -1.30
C ARG A 609 28.26 0.32 -0.11
N ASP A 610 28.06 1.61 -0.36
CA ASP A 610 27.97 2.63 0.69
C ASP A 610 26.79 2.35 1.64
N ILE A 611 25.60 2.06 1.09
CA ILE A 611 24.40 1.69 1.86
C ILE A 611 24.65 0.43 2.69
N ARG A 612 25.21 -0.63 2.09
CA ARG A 612 25.51 -1.89 2.79
C ARG A 612 26.53 -1.69 3.92
N THR A 613 27.48 -0.78 3.74
CA THR A 613 28.43 -0.41 4.80
C THR A 613 27.72 0.26 5.97
N ALA A 614 26.82 1.22 5.70
CA ALA A 614 26.03 1.89 6.73
C ALA A 614 25.06 0.93 7.45
N PHE A 615 24.42 0.03 6.70
CA PHE A 615 23.57 -1.03 7.27
C PHE A 615 24.36 -1.97 8.18
N GLY A 616 25.53 -2.44 7.74
CA GLY A 616 26.41 -3.27 8.56
C GLY A 616 26.84 -2.60 9.86
N GLU A 617 27.22 -1.32 9.82
CA GLU A 617 27.56 -0.56 11.04
C GLU A 617 26.33 -0.35 11.93
N MET A 618 25.13 -0.16 11.35
CA MET A 618 23.88 -0.07 12.11
C MET A 618 23.61 -1.35 12.90
N LEU A 619 23.74 -2.53 12.28
CA LEU A 619 23.58 -3.83 12.98
C LEU A 619 24.55 -3.98 14.17
N VAL A 620 25.71 -3.33 14.12
CA VAL A 620 26.68 -3.33 15.23
C VAL A 620 26.23 -2.44 16.39
N LYS A 621 25.89 -1.18 16.09
CA LYS A 621 25.59 -0.17 17.13
C LYS A 621 24.16 -0.24 17.65
N SER A 622 23.25 -0.89 16.94
CA SER A 622 21.86 -1.01 17.34
C SER A 622 21.68 -1.99 18.50
N PRO A 623 20.87 -1.68 19.53
CA PRO A 623 20.56 -2.64 20.58
C PRO A 623 19.84 -3.86 20.02
N VAL A 624 20.26 -5.05 20.41
CA VAL A 624 19.49 -6.28 20.21
C VAL A 624 18.16 -6.20 20.97
N VAL A 625 17.16 -6.94 20.49
CA VAL A 625 15.81 -6.97 21.10
C VAL A 625 15.34 -8.41 21.32
N PRO A 626 14.49 -8.65 22.34
CA PRO A 626 13.98 -9.99 22.63
C PRO A 626 12.94 -10.43 21.61
N LEU A 627 12.82 -11.75 21.45
CA LEU A 627 11.79 -12.43 20.67
C LEU A 627 10.90 -13.31 21.58
N GLY A 628 9.74 -13.73 21.06
CA GLY A 628 8.77 -14.54 21.82
C GLY A 628 9.25 -15.92 22.28
N ASP A 629 10.40 -16.41 21.79
CA ASP A 629 11.05 -17.65 22.26
C ASP A 629 12.14 -17.41 23.34
N GLY A 630 12.35 -16.15 23.74
CA GLY A 630 13.38 -15.73 24.70
C GLY A 630 14.77 -15.55 24.08
N SER A 631 14.95 -15.82 22.78
CA SER A 631 16.15 -15.41 22.04
C SER A 631 16.12 -13.90 21.75
N TRP A 632 17.26 -13.36 21.30
CA TRP A 632 17.46 -11.95 20.97
C TRP A 632 18.12 -11.82 19.61
N VAL A 633 17.74 -10.80 18.84
CA VAL A 633 18.28 -10.56 17.49
C VAL A 633 18.83 -9.14 17.33
N PRO A 634 19.87 -8.95 16.49
CA PRO A 634 20.30 -7.63 16.03
C PRO A 634 19.16 -6.85 15.38
N THR A 635 19.23 -5.53 15.47
CA THR A 635 18.21 -4.64 14.89
C THR A 635 18.83 -3.56 14.04
N CYS A 636 17.99 -2.79 13.34
CA CYS A 636 18.43 -1.69 12.50
C CYS A 636 17.47 -0.51 12.68
N GLY A 637 18.00 0.71 12.74
CA GLY A 637 17.21 1.94 12.69
C GLY A 637 16.82 2.33 11.26
N PRO A 638 15.96 3.35 11.08
CA PRO A 638 15.46 3.74 9.77
C PRO A 638 16.46 4.54 8.92
N TRP A 639 17.49 5.12 9.54
CA TRP A 639 18.54 5.91 8.88
C TRP A 639 19.91 5.69 9.51
N ALA A 640 20.97 5.95 8.74
CA ALA A 640 22.35 5.62 9.10
C ALA A 640 22.86 6.33 10.37
N GLU A 641 22.28 7.47 10.75
CA GLU A 641 22.69 8.27 11.89
C GLU A 641 22.18 7.74 13.22
N ALA A 642 21.04 7.04 13.24
CA ALA A 642 20.34 6.58 14.44
C ALA A 642 21.19 5.59 15.26
N THR A 643 20.79 5.35 16.50
CA THR A 643 21.32 4.26 17.34
C THR A 643 20.25 3.17 17.51
N GLY A 644 19.81 2.62 16.38
CA GLY A 644 18.80 1.55 16.31
C GLY A 644 17.36 2.02 16.13
N PRO A 645 16.37 1.13 16.36
CA PRO A 645 14.96 1.48 16.27
C PRO A 645 14.62 2.66 17.17
N LEU A 646 13.97 3.68 16.59
CA LEU A 646 13.63 4.92 17.27
C LEU A 646 12.60 4.69 18.37
N CYS A 647 11.70 3.73 18.18
CA CYS A 647 10.70 3.32 19.17
C CYS A 647 11.31 2.82 20.49
N LEU A 648 12.59 2.46 20.52
CA LEU A 648 13.31 2.03 21.73
C LEU A 648 13.94 3.19 22.51
N HIS A 649 13.92 4.40 21.94
CA HIS A 649 14.47 5.62 22.53
C HIS A 649 15.91 5.42 23.04
N ALA A 650 16.80 4.84 22.23
CA ALA A 650 18.23 4.82 22.56
C ALA A 650 18.80 6.25 22.64
N GLU A 651 18.25 7.14 21.82
CA GLU A 651 18.56 8.56 21.75
C GLU A 651 17.32 9.39 22.09
N LYS A 652 17.54 10.62 22.55
CA LYS A 652 16.46 11.57 22.81
C LYS A 652 15.86 12.05 21.48
N GLY A 653 14.53 12.01 21.37
CA GLY A 653 13.81 12.60 20.25
C GLY A 653 12.30 12.37 20.34
N ASN A 654 11.56 13.03 19.44
CA ASN A 654 10.11 12.92 19.35
C ASN A 654 9.72 12.11 18.10
N TRP A 655 9.50 10.82 18.32
CA TRP A 655 9.36 9.85 17.24
C TRP A 655 7.91 9.42 16.96
N PHE A 656 6.97 9.80 17.81
CA PHE A 656 5.54 9.49 17.62
C PHE A 656 4.99 10.24 16.42
N THR A 657 4.29 9.52 15.54
CA THR A 657 3.62 10.10 14.37
C THR A 657 2.54 9.14 13.87
N HIS A 658 1.54 9.65 13.15
CA HIS A 658 0.45 8.85 12.58
C HIS A 658 -0.20 7.88 13.59
N ALA A 659 -0.39 8.33 14.83
CA ALA A 659 -0.97 7.53 15.91
C ALA A 659 -0.21 6.24 16.28
N THR A 660 1.11 6.17 16.05
CA THR A 660 1.94 5.04 16.49
C THR A 660 3.37 5.46 16.86
N ALA A 661 4.01 4.69 17.75
CA ALA A 661 5.42 4.81 18.10
C ALA A 661 6.36 4.15 17.07
N THR A 662 5.84 3.29 16.19
CA THR A 662 6.65 2.43 15.30
C THR A 662 6.67 2.88 13.85
N ALA A 663 5.97 3.95 13.47
CA ALA A 663 5.81 4.36 12.07
C ALA A 663 7.16 4.56 11.36
N ARG A 664 8.08 5.31 11.98
CA ARG A 664 9.39 5.59 11.36
C ARG A 664 10.21 4.34 11.10
N ASP A 665 10.20 3.41 12.06
CA ASP A 665 10.96 2.17 11.95
C ASP A 665 10.28 1.16 10.99
N SER A 666 8.96 1.04 11.06
CA SER A 666 8.20 0.00 10.37
C SER A 666 7.78 0.35 8.95
N LEU A 667 7.55 1.63 8.67
CA LEU A 667 6.93 2.12 7.43
C LEU A 667 7.92 2.84 6.52
N ILE A 668 8.99 3.43 7.05
CA ILE A 668 10.00 4.15 6.26
C ILE A 668 11.44 3.69 6.59
N GLY A 669 11.55 2.44 7.08
CA GLY A 669 12.77 1.86 7.60
C GLY A 669 13.55 0.96 6.64
N PRO A 670 14.39 0.06 7.16
CA PRO A 670 15.40 -0.65 6.37
C PRO A 670 14.85 -1.82 5.53
N LEU A 671 13.60 -2.24 5.72
CA LEU A 671 12.97 -3.28 4.88
C LEU A 671 12.92 -2.91 3.38
N TYR A 672 12.94 -1.62 3.05
CA TYR A 672 13.03 -1.14 1.66
C TYR A 672 14.34 -1.51 0.98
N LEU A 673 15.42 -1.78 1.74
CA LEU A 673 16.67 -2.29 1.18
C LEU A 673 16.48 -3.65 0.50
N ILE A 674 15.49 -4.43 0.93
CA ILE A 674 15.17 -5.73 0.36
C ILE A 674 14.30 -5.54 -0.88
N LEU A 675 13.25 -4.73 -0.77
CA LEU A 675 12.36 -4.40 -1.89
C LEU A 675 13.14 -3.85 -3.11
N GLN A 676 14.16 -3.03 -2.85
CA GLN A 676 14.95 -2.36 -3.89
C GLN A 676 16.29 -3.05 -4.15
N GLU A 677 16.39 -4.37 -3.90
CA GLU A 677 17.51 -5.22 -4.34
C GLU A 677 18.89 -4.78 -3.79
N VAL A 678 18.94 -4.10 -2.64
CA VAL A 678 20.19 -3.75 -1.94
C VAL A 678 20.67 -4.90 -1.06
N ILE A 679 19.73 -5.56 -0.39
CA ILE A 679 19.93 -6.75 0.46
C ILE A 679 19.12 -7.89 -0.15
N ASP A 680 19.74 -9.05 -0.32
CA ASP A 680 19.06 -10.23 -0.80
C ASP A 680 18.12 -10.81 0.29
N PRO A 681 16.92 -11.28 -0.08
CA PRO A 681 15.97 -11.93 0.82
C PRO A 681 16.57 -13.00 1.74
N ASP A 682 17.57 -13.76 1.31
CA ASP A 682 18.13 -14.87 2.08
C ASP A 682 19.33 -14.47 2.95
N GLU A 683 19.71 -13.19 2.95
CA GLU A 683 20.80 -12.70 3.82
C GLU A 683 20.40 -12.72 5.30
N PRO A 684 21.33 -13.00 6.23
CA PRO A 684 21.07 -12.94 7.67
C PRO A 684 20.49 -11.60 8.14
N GLY A 685 20.89 -10.48 7.51
CA GLY A 685 20.36 -9.16 7.81
C GLY A 685 18.87 -9.02 7.50
N ALA A 686 18.37 -9.70 6.45
CA ALA A 686 16.95 -9.77 6.13
C ALA A 686 16.17 -10.57 7.18
N ASP A 687 16.73 -11.69 7.66
CA ASP A 687 16.12 -12.49 8.73
C ASP A 687 15.98 -11.69 10.04
N PHE A 688 17.04 -10.98 10.44
CA PHE A 688 17.00 -10.12 11.62
C PHE A 688 15.91 -9.05 11.51
N MET A 689 15.83 -8.36 10.36
CA MET A 689 14.77 -7.38 10.10
C MET A 689 13.38 -7.99 10.25
N MET A 690 13.12 -9.14 9.61
CA MET A 690 11.81 -9.78 9.72
C MET A 690 11.42 -10.15 11.14
N ARG A 691 12.36 -10.71 11.91
CA ARG A 691 12.07 -11.18 13.26
C ARG A 691 11.80 -10.04 14.23
N TYR A 692 12.60 -8.97 14.22
CA TYR A 692 12.34 -7.85 15.13
C TYR A 692 11.13 -7.02 14.70
N HIS A 693 10.85 -6.88 13.39
CA HIS A 693 9.63 -6.21 12.93
C HIS A 693 8.38 -7.00 13.36
N ALA A 694 8.38 -8.32 13.17
CA ALA A 694 7.26 -9.18 13.57
C ALA A 694 6.97 -9.10 15.08
N GLU A 695 8.00 -8.97 15.91
CA GLU A 695 7.85 -8.93 17.38
C GLU A 695 7.51 -7.53 17.90
N LEU A 696 8.15 -6.47 17.39
CA LEU A 696 8.04 -5.12 17.95
C LEU A 696 7.08 -4.20 17.20
N MET A 697 6.87 -4.44 15.90
CA MET A 697 6.27 -3.47 15.00
C MET A 697 5.00 -3.97 14.32
N HIS A 698 4.71 -5.26 14.43
CA HIS A 698 3.52 -5.86 13.82
C HIS A 698 2.56 -6.41 14.87
N LEU A 699 1.28 -6.43 14.52
CA LEU A 699 0.25 -7.20 15.21
C LEU A 699 -0.46 -8.07 14.16
N ARG A 700 -0.58 -9.38 14.42
CA ARG A 700 -1.07 -10.36 13.42
C ARG A 700 -0.31 -10.27 12.08
N ASN A 701 0.99 -9.99 12.14
CA ASN A 701 1.86 -9.73 10.99
C ASN A 701 1.44 -8.51 10.13
N VAL A 702 0.82 -7.50 10.74
CA VAL A 702 0.44 -6.25 10.06
C VAL A 702 1.06 -5.06 10.81
N ALA A 703 1.68 -4.14 10.07
CA ALA A 703 2.24 -2.91 10.65
C ALA A 703 1.15 -1.95 11.15
N PHE A 704 1.48 -1.10 12.12
CA PHE A 704 0.54 -0.13 12.68
C PHE A 704 0.32 1.08 11.76
N SER A 705 -0.84 1.72 11.91
CA SER A 705 -1.25 2.96 11.23
C SER A 705 -1.51 2.87 9.73
N GLN A 706 -0.46 2.80 8.90
CA GLN A 706 -0.53 2.79 7.43
C GLN A 706 0.14 1.52 6.89
N PRO A 707 -0.49 0.36 7.04
CA PRO A 707 0.20 -0.94 6.93
C PRO A 707 0.81 -1.22 5.54
N TYR A 708 0.26 -0.65 4.46
CA TYR A 708 0.74 -0.89 3.09
C TYR A 708 2.10 -0.25 2.78
N TYR A 709 2.62 0.63 3.63
CA TYR A 709 4.01 1.08 3.55
C TYR A 709 5.01 -0.01 3.96
N SER A 710 4.60 -1.03 4.72
CA SER A 710 5.54 -2.07 5.15
C SER A 710 5.72 -3.13 4.05
N PRO A 711 6.92 -3.28 3.44
CA PRO A 711 7.11 -4.20 2.32
C PRO A 711 7.40 -5.64 2.76
N HIS A 712 7.34 -5.95 4.07
CA HIS A 712 7.70 -7.26 4.64
C HIS A 712 6.93 -8.44 4.01
N VAL A 713 5.69 -8.19 3.58
CA VAL A 713 4.83 -9.16 2.88
C VAL A 713 5.52 -9.76 1.65
N LEU A 714 6.30 -8.95 0.94
CA LEU A 714 7.00 -9.35 -0.28
C LEU A 714 8.21 -10.25 0.00
N LEU A 715 8.83 -10.09 1.17
CA LEU A 715 9.91 -10.96 1.60
C LEU A 715 9.39 -12.36 1.94
N HIS A 716 8.24 -12.46 2.61
CA HIS A 716 7.58 -13.74 2.83
C HIS A 716 7.32 -14.48 1.51
N LEU A 717 6.83 -13.77 0.47
CA LEU A 717 6.66 -14.35 -0.87
C LEU A 717 7.96 -14.82 -1.50
N ALA A 718 9.02 -14.01 -1.45
CA ALA A 718 10.32 -14.36 -2.03
C ALA A 718 10.90 -15.65 -1.42
N ARG A 719 10.75 -15.82 -0.10
CA ARG A 719 11.20 -16.98 0.66
C ARG A 719 10.25 -18.19 0.65
N GLY A 720 9.06 -18.06 0.05
CA GLY A 720 8.05 -19.12 0.06
C GLY A 720 7.39 -19.34 1.43
N GLU A 721 7.43 -18.34 2.33
CA GLU A 721 6.80 -18.36 3.65
C GLU A 721 5.29 -18.07 3.55
N VAL A 722 4.55 -18.98 2.89
CA VAL A 722 3.15 -18.77 2.46
C VAL A 722 2.22 -18.40 3.62
N LYS A 723 2.31 -19.07 4.77
CA LYS A 723 1.44 -18.76 5.91
C LYS A 723 1.67 -17.35 6.45
N CYS A 724 2.93 -16.93 6.57
CA CYS A 724 3.27 -15.58 6.99
C CYS A 724 2.79 -14.53 5.97
N PHE A 725 2.94 -14.81 4.68
CA PHE A 725 2.38 -13.97 3.61
C PHE A 725 0.86 -13.83 3.74
N LEU A 726 0.12 -14.94 3.78
CA LEU A 726 -1.34 -14.93 3.86
C LEU A 726 -1.83 -14.25 5.14
N LYS A 727 -1.12 -14.45 6.25
CA LYS A 727 -1.39 -13.75 7.52
C LYS A 727 -1.33 -12.24 7.32
N ALA A 728 -0.26 -11.73 6.75
CA ALA A 728 -0.12 -10.29 6.52
C ALA A 728 -1.11 -9.78 5.46
N TYR A 729 -1.26 -10.48 4.33
CA TYR A 729 -2.10 -10.09 3.20
C TYR A 729 -3.57 -9.92 3.61
N TYR A 730 -4.19 -10.95 4.19
CA TYR A 730 -5.60 -10.90 4.56
C TYR A 730 -5.86 -10.00 5.77
N ASN A 731 -4.99 -9.99 6.79
CA ASN A 731 -5.19 -9.11 7.94
C ASN A 731 -5.03 -7.63 7.58
N THR A 732 -4.09 -7.28 6.68
CA THR A 732 -3.94 -5.91 6.18
C THR A 732 -5.15 -5.49 5.35
N LEU A 733 -5.59 -6.36 4.44
CA LEU A 733 -6.74 -6.11 3.60
C LEU A 733 -8.02 -5.90 4.42
N ALA A 734 -8.35 -6.87 5.29
CA ALA A 734 -9.60 -6.87 6.04
C ALA A 734 -9.68 -5.79 7.13
N SER A 735 -8.55 -5.21 7.53
CA SER A 735 -8.48 -4.16 8.54
C SER A 735 -8.57 -2.74 7.98
N LEU A 736 -8.34 -2.53 6.67
CA LEU A 736 -8.22 -1.18 6.09
C LEU A 736 -9.16 -0.94 4.89
N ALA A 737 -9.43 -1.96 4.07
CA ALA A 737 -10.35 -1.84 2.95
C ALA A 737 -11.80 -1.81 3.44
N ASP A 738 -12.63 -0.98 2.81
CA ASP A 738 -14.06 -1.02 3.00
C ASP A 738 -14.61 -2.37 2.56
N ARG A 739 -15.38 -3.01 3.46
CA ARG A 739 -15.83 -4.39 3.26
C ARG A 739 -16.94 -4.53 2.21
N GLU A 740 -17.54 -3.43 1.80
CA GLU A 740 -18.72 -3.37 0.93
C GLU A 740 -18.39 -2.80 -0.45
N THR A 741 -17.55 -1.76 -0.50
CA THR A 741 -17.20 -1.03 -1.72
C THR A 741 -15.73 -1.13 -2.11
N TYR A 742 -14.92 -1.88 -1.35
CA TYR A 742 -13.54 -2.24 -1.68
C TYR A 742 -12.50 -1.11 -1.72
N THR A 743 -12.91 0.16 -1.68
CA THR A 743 -12.01 1.31 -1.55
C THR A 743 -11.29 1.33 -0.20
N PHE A 744 -10.21 2.11 -0.08
CA PHE A 744 -9.31 2.09 1.08
C PHE A 744 -9.26 3.42 1.81
N TRP A 745 -9.13 3.35 3.13
CA TRP A 745 -8.60 4.46 3.94
C TRP A 745 -7.08 4.51 3.85
N GLU A 746 -6.49 5.69 4.05
CA GLU A 746 -5.04 5.84 4.23
C GLU A 746 -4.58 5.21 5.55
N HIS A 747 -5.26 5.55 6.65
CA HIS A 747 -4.87 5.14 8.00
C HIS A 747 -6.07 4.58 8.78
N TYR A 748 -5.77 3.87 9.88
CA TYR A 748 -6.77 3.50 10.90
C TYR A 748 -7.41 4.69 11.64
N THR A 749 -7.06 5.93 11.31
CA THR A 749 -7.58 7.18 11.90
C THR A 749 -8.63 7.88 11.02
N HIS A 750 -9.12 7.22 9.96
CA HIS A 750 -10.13 7.76 9.02
C HIS A 750 -9.69 9.07 8.34
N VAL A 751 -8.40 9.19 8.04
CA VAL A 751 -7.86 10.29 7.23
C VAL A 751 -7.78 9.83 5.78
N SER A 752 -8.17 10.73 4.86
CA SER A 752 -8.11 10.54 3.41
C SER A 752 -8.80 9.26 2.90
N PRO A 753 -10.10 9.33 2.56
CA PRO A 753 -10.79 8.21 1.92
C PRO A 753 -10.32 8.03 0.48
N HIS A 754 -10.63 6.88 -0.11
CA HIS A 754 -10.26 6.53 -1.48
C HIS A 754 -8.74 6.63 -1.73
N LYS A 755 -7.95 6.21 -0.74
CA LYS A 755 -6.49 6.25 -0.82
C LYS A 755 -6.00 5.11 -1.73
N THR A 756 -5.81 5.46 -2.99
CA THR A 756 -5.43 4.51 -4.05
C THR A 756 -3.99 4.00 -3.98
N HIS A 757 -3.13 4.54 -3.11
CA HIS A 757 -1.80 3.97 -2.88
C HIS A 757 -1.88 2.60 -2.21
N GLU A 758 -2.76 2.48 -1.22
CA GLU A 758 -2.98 1.31 -0.37
C GLU A 758 -3.65 0.23 -1.21
N GLU A 759 -4.66 0.63 -1.99
CA GLU A 759 -5.29 -0.22 -2.99
C GLU A 759 -4.30 -0.66 -4.07
N GLY A 760 -3.45 0.24 -4.57
CA GLY A 760 -2.38 -0.09 -5.51
C GLY A 760 -1.41 -1.13 -4.95
N TRP A 761 -1.03 -1.03 -3.68
CA TRP A 761 -0.15 -2.03 -3.06
C TRP A 761 -0.87 -3.36 -2.83
N PHE A 762 -2.14 -3.36 -2.45
CA PHE A 762 -2.95 -4.57 -2.44
C PHE A 762 -2.94 -5.26 -3.81
N LEU A 763 -3.16 -4.49 -4.88
CA LEU A 763 -3.16 -5.01 -6.25
C LEU A 763 -1.77 -5.52 -6.66
N MET A 764 -0.68 -4.83 -6.31
CA MET A 764 0.69 -5.29 -6.55
C MET A 764 1.08 -6.53 -5.73
N GLN A 765 0.62 -6.65 -4.48
CA GLN A 765 0.82 -7.84 -3.66
C GLN A 765 0.05 -9.03 -4.26
N THR A 766 -1.20 -8.81 -4.69
CA THR A 766 -2.02 -9.82 -5.38
C THR A 766 -1.38 -10.25 -6.69
N ARG A 767 -0.86 -9.29 -7.46
CA ARG A 767 -0.08 -9.56 -8.66
C ARG A 767 1.11 -10.46 -8.35
N ARG A 768 1.93 -10.15 -7.34
CA ARG A 768 3.12 -10.94 -6.97
C ARG A 768 2.79 -12.30 -6.36
N MET A 769 1.61 -12.44 -5.74
CA MET A 769 1.07 -13.73 -5.32
C MET A 769 0.78 -14.64 -6.52
N LEU A 770 0.30 -14.06 -7.63
CA LEU A 770 -0.14 -14.77 -8.83
C LEU A 770 0.98 -14.97 -9.86
N TRP A 771 1.80 -13.95 -10.13
CA TRP A 771 3.01 -14.02 -10.96
C TRP A 771 4.10 -13.08 -10.45
N LEU A 772 5.32 -13.60 -10.34
CA LEU A 772 6.49 -12.90 -9.81
C LEU A 772 7.71 -13.26 -10.63
N GLU A 773 8.44 -12.25 -11.10
CA GLU A 773 9.69 -12.44 -11.83
C GLU A 773 10.88 -12.27 -10.89
N GLU A 774 11.81 -13.20 -11.00
CA GLU A 774 13.02 -13.23 -10.20
C GLU A 774 14.17 -13.72 -11.08
N GLY A 775 15.08 -12.79 -11.42
CA GLY A 775 16.16 -13.08 -12.37
C GLY A 775 15.61 -13.56 -13.72
N ASP A 776 15.94 -14.80 -14.07
CA ASP A 776 15.51 -15.51 -15.28
C ASP A 776 14.34 -16.50 -15.04
N THR A 777 13.73 -16.46 -13.85
CA THR A 777 12.63 -17.32 -13.44
C THR A 777 11.32 -16.55 -13.37
N LEU A 778 10.25 -17.15 -13.92
CA LEU A 778 8.88 -16.72 -13.66
C LEU A 778 8.24 -17.66 -12.64
N ARG A 779 7.98 -17.15 -11.43
CA ARG A 779 7.23 -17.87 -10.41
C ARG A 779 5.73 -17.58 -10.56
N LEU A 780 4.90 -18.62 -10.52
CA LEU A 780 3.45 -18.54 -10.68
C LEU A 780 2.75 -19.15 -9.46
N LEU A 781 1.72 -18.45 -8.98
CA LEU A 781 0.86 -18.85 -7.86
C LEU A 781 1.61 -19.09 -6.53
N THR A 782 2.77 -18.46 -6.34
CA THR A 782 3.68 -18.69 -5.21
C THR A 782 3.00 -18.52 -3.84
N GLY A 783 2.06 -17.57 -3.71
CA GLY A 783 1.45 -17.22 -2.44
C GLY A 783 -0.02 -17.59 -2.28
N ILE A 784 -0.63 -18.33 -3.21
CA ILE A 784 -2.07 -18.62 -3.13
C ILE A 784 -2.40 -19.50 -1.92
N PRO A 785 -3.57 -19.32 -1.28
CA PRO A 785 -4.02 -20.25 -0.26
C PRO A 785 -4.46 -21.57 -0.91
N ARG A 786 -4.26 -22.70 -0.21
CA ARG A 786 -4.60 -24.03 -0.75
C ARG A 786 -6.09 -24.23 -0.98
N VAL A 787 -6.96 -23.47 -0.29
CA VAL A 787 -8.41 -23.49 -0.51
C VAL A 787 -8.80 -23.04 -1.93
N TRP A 788 -7.92 -22.31 -2.63
CA TRP A 788 -8.11 -21.96 -4.04
C TRP A 788 -7.92 -23.15 -4.99
N MET A 789 -7.42 -24.28 -4.49
CA MET A 789 -7.28 -25.55 -5.21
C MET A 789 -8.32 -26.59 -4.77
N GLU A 790 -9.38 -26.21 -4.07
CA GLU A 790 -10.51 -27.12 -3.80
C GLU A 790 -11.18 -27.62 -5.09
N ASP A 791 -11.97 -28.68 -4.99
CA ASP A 791 -12.59 -29.32 -6.15
C ASP A 791 -13.45 -28.34 -6.98
N GLY A 792 -13.22 -28.35 -8.30
CA GLY A 792 -13.94 -27.50 -9.25
C GLY A 792 -13.44 -26.05 -9.31
N LYS A 793 -12.51 -25.63 -8.46
CA LYS A 793 -11.94 -24.28 -8.51
C LYS A 793 -11.04 -24.08 -9.73
N ARG A 794 -11.03 -22.85 -10.23
CA ARG A 794 -10.29 -22.44 -11.43
C ARG A 794 -9.55 -21.13 -11.17
N ILE A 795 -8.34 -21.02 -11.72
CA ILE A 795 -7.59 -19.76 -11.79
C ILE A 795 -7.28 -19.50 -13.27
N GLU A 796 -7.53 -18.27 -13.73
CA GLU A 796 -7.15 -17.83 -15.08
C GLU A 796 -6.40 -16.51 -15.04
N LEU A 797 -5.30 -16.44 -15.76
CA LEU A 797 -4.61 -15.21 -16.13
C LEU A 797 -4.54 -15.21 -17.66
N SER A 798 -4.96 -14.13 -18.31
CA SER A 798 -4.96 -14.03 -19.77
C SER A 798 -4.39 -12.69 -20.20
N GLY A 799 -3.15 -12.73 -20.69
CA GLY A 799 -2.45 -11.56 -21.21
C GLY A 799 -1.93 -10.61 -20.12
N VAL A 800 -1.68 -11.10 -18.90
CA VAL A 800 -1.03 -10.28 -17.86
C VAL A 800 0.43 -10.04 -18.25
N ALA A 801 0.94 -8.84 -18.00
CA ALA A 801 2.28 -8.46 -18.43
C ALA A 801 3.35 -8.95 -17.43
N SER A 802 4.44 -9.49 -17.98
CA SER A 802 5.65 -9.84 -17.24
C SER A 802 6.88 -9.31 -17.97
N ILE A 803 8.05 -9.30 -17.30
CA ILE A 803 9.30 -8.91 -17.96
C ILE A 803 9.68 -9.86 -19.12
N PHE A 804 9.05 -11.05 -19.18
CA PHE A 804 9.25 -12.06 -20.21
C PHE A 804 8.20 -11.99 -21.33
N GLY A 805 7.32 -10.98 -21.31
CA GLY A 805 6.20 -10.82 -22.22
C GLY A 805 4.86 -11.23 -21.59
N PRO A 806 3.75 -11.18 -22.36
CA PRO A 806 2.43 -11.54 -21.88
C PRO A 806 2.34 -13.00 -21.42
N VAL A 807 1.71 -13.22 -20.27
CA VAL A 807 1.53 -14.54 -19.64
C VAL A 807 0.05 -14.93 -19.71
N THR A 808 -0.20 -16.16 -20.12
CA THR A 808 -1.49 -16.82 -19.99
C THR A 808 -1.34 -18.08 -19.13
N LEU A 809 -2.16 -18.21 -18.10
CA LEU A 809 -2.22 -19.35 -17.20
C LEU A 809 -3.68 -19.79 -17.07
N CYS A 810 -3.93 -21.09 -17.16
CA CYS A 810 -5.21 -21.68 -16.80
C CYS A 810 -4.95 -22.88 -15.87
N VAL A 811 -5.49 -22.84 -14.66
CA VAL A 811 -5.44 -23.95 -13.71
C VAL A 811 -6.86 -24.42 -13.42
N VAL A 812 -7.07 -25.74 -13.45
CA VAL A 812 -8.32 -26.39 -13.04
C VAL A 812 -8.01 -27.44 -12.00
N SER A 813 -8.56 -27.26 -10.80
CA SER A 813 -8.38 -28.21 -9.71
C SER A 813 -9.51 -29.23 -9.67
N LYS A 814 -9.17 -30.52 -9.68
CA LYS A 814 -10.13 -31.64 -9.61
C LYS A 814 -9.63 -32.74 -8.65
N PRO A 815 -9.26 -32.43 -7.38
CA PRO A 815 -8.77 -33.39 -6.41
C PRO A 815 -9.72 -34.58 -6.19
N VAL A 816 -11.04 -34.43 -6.32
CA VAL A 816 -11.98 -35.57 -6.23
C VAL A 816 -11.77 -36.58 -7.37
N LYS A 817 -11.27 -36.11 -8.53
CA LYS A 817 -10.85 -36.95 -9.65
C LYS A 817 -9.35 -37.28 -9.62
N GLY A 818 -8.69 -37.07 -8.47
CA GLY A 818 -7.28 -37.34 -8.24
C GLY A 818 -6.33 -36.50 -9.09
N ARG A 819 -6.70 -35.28 -9.53
CA ARG A 819 -5.84 -34.48 -10.40
C ARG A 819 -5.94 -32.96 -10.28
N ILE A 820 -4.83 -32.28 -10.54
CA ILE A 820 -4.76 -30.82 -10.77
C ILE A 820 -4.06 -30.58 -12.11
N GLU A 821 -4.69 -29.77 -12.97
CA GLU A 821 -4.23 -29.51 -14.34
C GLU A 821 -3.90 -28.03 -14.52
N ALA A 822 -2.76 -27.70 -15.12
CA ALA A 822 -2.36 -26.33 -15.43
C ALA A 822 -1.77 -26.19 -16.83
N LYS A 823 -2.05 -25.06 -17.48
CA LYS A 823 -1.49 -24.70 -18.79
C LYS A 823 -0.88 -23.31 -18.72
N VAL A 824 0.41 -23.20 -19.00
CA VAL A 824 1.15 -21.94 -19.05
C VAL A 824 1.57 -21.66 -20.48
N ARG A 825 1.36 -20.43 -20.94
CA ARG A 825 1.80 -19.95 -22.25
C ARG A 825 2.33 -18.52 -22.15
N LEU A 826 3.48 -18.28 -22.74
CA LEU A 826 4.06 -16.96 -22.97
C LEU A 826 4.20 -16.74 -24.47
N GLU A 827 4.04 -15.50 -24.91
CA GLU A 827 4.30 -15.15 -26.30
C GLU A 827 5.80 -15.33 -26.65
N PRO A 828 6.14 -15.76 -27.88
CA PRO A 828 7.53 -15.91 -28.29
C PRO A 828 8.28 -14.57 -28.26
N GLY A 829 9.51 -14.58 -27.75
CA GLY A 829 10.41 -13.41 -27.84
C GLY A 829 11.49 -13.41 -26.76
N ARG A 830 11.08 -13.52 -25.49
CA ARG A 830 11.99 -13.51 -24.34
C ARG A 830 11.50 -14.45 -23.22
N PRO A 831 11.37 -15.76 -23.48
CA PRO A 831 10.91 -16.69 -22.46
C PRO A 831 11.88 -16.73 -21.27
N PRO A 832 11.39 -16.95 -20.03
CA PRO A 832 12.25 -17.21 -18.90
C PRO A 832 13.00 -18.54 -19.12
N ALA A 833 14.16 -18.69 -18.48
CA ALA A 833 14.87 -19.97 -18.48
C ALA A 833 14.04 -21.06 -17.77
N ARG A 834 13.32 -20.64 -16.72
CA ARG A 834 12.56 -21.51 -15.83
C ARG A 834 11.20 -20.92 -15.47
N VAL A 835 10.19 -21.78 -15.36
CA VAL A 835 8.92 -21.45 -14.69
C VAL A 835 8.77 -22.32 -13.45
N ASP A 836 8.51 -21.70 -12.31
CA ASP A 836 8.20 -22.37 -11.04
C ASP A 836 6.71 -22.16 -10.75
N LEU A 837 5.89 -23.20 -10.90
CA LEU A 837 4.43 -23.14 -10.73
C LEU A 837 4.01 -23.87 -9.45
N ARG A 838 3.50 -23.13 -8.46
CA ARG A 838 3.00 -23.72 -7.20
C ARG A 838 1.56 -24.21 -7.36
N LEU A 839 1.32 -25.47 -7.00
CA LEU A 839 0.00 -26.15 -7.08
C LEU A 839 -0.24 -26.91 -5.76
N PRO A 840 -0.65 -26.22 -4.68
CA PRO A 840 -0.83 -26.84 -3.37
C PRO A 840 -2.08 -27.72 -3.34
N HIS A 841 -1.94 -28.98 -2.90
CA HIS A 841 -3.12 -29.83 -2.71
C HIS A 841 -3.92 -29.34 -1.48
N PRO A 842 -5.27 -29.27 -1.55
CA PRO A 842 -6.09 -28.81 -0.42
C PRO A 842 -5.87 -29.59 0.88
N HIS A 843 -5.54 -30.88 0.75
CA HIS A 843 -5.30 -31.80 1.88
C HIS A 843 -3.82 -32.17 2.07
N GLN A 844 -2.88 -31.45 1.44
CA GLN A 844 -1.43 -31.73 1.53
C GLN A 844 -1.02 -33.12 1.03
N GLU A 845 -1.83 -33.72 0.15
CA GLU A 845 -1.46 -34.97 -0.51
C GLU A 845 -0.33 -34.72 -1.49
N LYS A 846 0.50 -35.75 -1.69
CA LYS A 846 1.63 -35.70 -2.63
C LYS A 846 1.24 -36.41 -3.91
N PRO A 847 1.57 -35.85 -5.08
CA PRO A 847 1.24 -36.50 -6.34
C PRO A 847 2.01 -37.81 -6.48
N VAL A 848 1.31 -38.86 -6.91
CA VAL A 848 1.90 -40.15 -7.33
C VAL A 848 2.49 -40.08 -8.73
N ARG A 849 2.00 -39.16 -9.59
CA ARG A 849 2.54 -38.92 -10.92
C ARG A 849 2.53 -37.42 -11.26
N VAL A 850 3.59 -36.97 -11.91
CA VAL A 850 3.79 -35.57 -12.32
C VAL A 850 4.15 -35.55 -13.81
N THR A 851 3.41 -34.78 -14.58
CA THR A 851 3.67 -34.51 -16.01
C THR A 851 3.98 -33.03 -16.20
N GLY A 852 4.92 -32.70 -17.09
CA GLY A 852 5.21 -31.32 -17.49
C GLY A 852 6.29 -30.59 -16.69
N GLY A 853 6.90 -31.22 -15.68
CA GLY A 853 7.98 -30.64 -14.89
C GLY A 853 8.44 -31.54 -13.73
N ALA A 854 9.32 -31.02 -12.88
CA ALA A 854 9.81 -31.68 -11.67
C ALA A 854 9.13 -31.10 -10.42
N TYR A 855 8.49 -31.93 -9.60
CA TYR A 855 7.76 -31.49 -8.41
C TYR A 855 8.66 -31.48 -7.16
N SER A 856 8.57 -30.41 -6.38
CA SER A 856 9.20 -30.23 -5.08
C SER A 856 8.16 -30.33 -3.96
N PRO A 857 8.16 -31.40 -3.14
CA PRO A 857 7.21 -31.56 -2.05
C PRO A 857 7.32 -30.49 -0.97
N ASP A 858 8.52 -29.98 -0.71
CA ASP A 858 8.77 -29.01 0.37
C ASP A 858 8.13 -27.64 0.08
N THR A 859 7.92 -27.33 -1.20
CA THR A 859 7.39 -26.04 -1.67
C THR A 859 6.08 -26.16 -2.44
N GLU A 860 5.59 -27.38 -2.67
CA GLU A 860 4.41 -27.70 -3.49
C GLU A 860 4.51 -27.14 -4.93
N THR A 861 5.73 -27.09 -5.48
CA THR A 861 6.04 -26.40 -6.74
C THR A 861 6.49 -27.36 -7.84
N VAL A 862 5.96 -27.18 -9.04
CA VAL A 862 6.42 -27.83 -10.28
C VAL A 862 7.41 -26.89 -10.98
N ARG A 863 8.65 -27.32 -11.09
CA ARG A 863 9.71 -26.66 -11.86
C ARG A 863 9.69 -27.12 -13.31
N ILE A 864 9.61 -26.17 -14.23
CA ILE A 864 9.62 -26.38 -15.67
C ILE A 864 10.90 -25.75 -16.23
N GLU A 865 11.88 -26.59 -16.54
CA GLU A 865 13.21 -26.16 -16.97
C GLU A 865 13.80 -27.18 -17.97
N PRO A 866 14.22 -26.77 -19.19
CA PRO A 866 14.06 -25.43 -19.75
C PRO A 866 12.60 -25.13 -20.13
N PHE A 867 12.13 -23.91 -19.88
CA PHE A 867 10.81 -23.47 -20.36
C PHE A 867 10.90 -22.97 -21.81
N ARG A 868 10.05 -23.49 -22.69
CA ARG A 868 10.09 -23.21 -24.15
C ARG A 868 8.87 -22.42 -24.66
N GLY A 869 8.30 -21.58 -23.80
CA GLY A 869 7.16 -20.71 -24.14
C GLY A 869 5.80 -21.31 -23.82
N ALA A 870 5.65 -22.64 -23.75
CA ALA A 870 4.43 -23.29 -23.30
C ALA A 870 4.71 -24.57 -22.50
N ALA A 871 3.83 -24.88 -21.55
CA ALA A 871 3.86 -26.12 -20.78
C ALA A 871 2.45 -26.53 -20.34
N ASP A 872 2.17 -27.83 -20.40
CA ASP A 872 1.01 -28.47 -19.80
C ASP A 872 1.49 -29.29 -18.60
N VAL A 873 0.98 -28.99 -17.42
CA VAL A 873 1.32 -29.64 -16.15
C VAL A 873 0.12 -30.42 -15.63
N VAL A 874 0.35 -31.66 -15.20
CA VAL A 874 -0.66 -32.50 -14.56
C VAL A 874 -0.06 -33.14 -13.32
N LEU A 875 -0.69 -32.91 -12.17
CA LEU A 875 -0.44 -33.62 -10.93
C LEU A 875 -1.54 -34.65 -10.72
N GLU A 876 -1.18 -35.91 -10.50
CA GLU A 876 -2.12 -36.98 -10.15
C GLU A 876 -1.81 -37.53 -8.77
N PHE A 877 -2.84 -37.71 -7.95
CA PHE A 877 -2.77 -38.06 -6.53
C PHE A 877 -3.32 -39.46 -6.27
#